data_AF-A0A7S7NR32-F1
#
_entry.id   AF-A0A7S7NR32-F1
#
_cell.length_a   1.000
_cell.length_b   1.000
_cell.length_c   1.000
_cell.angle_alpha   90.00
_cell.angle_beta   90.00
_cell.angle_gamma   90.00
#
_symmetry.space_group_name_H-M   'P 1'
#
loop_
_entity.id
_entity.type
_entity.pdbx_description
1 polymer ?
#
loop_
_entity_poly.entity_id
_entity_poly.type
_entity_poly.pdbx_seq_one_letter_code
_entity_poly.pdbx_strand_id
1 'polypeptide(L)'
;MNDKPRLIEVAFPLKQASIASVHEKNVRHGHISTLHIWPARRPLAACRAALLATLLPDPGDSEKRRELMAKIGGAVVTKSVEEVDDEGNTVVEDKQVVEGGVLAWGQEDEGSMEELRKEIASFYGDEMPSVLDPFAGGGAIPLEAMRLGCAATASDLNPVAWFILKCTLDYPQQFAGKTWPLPSFVRDWPDFLEDFLAGKVKRRRGDKKSHFSDPKQLALMELPDADLAWHVRAWGRWVLERSRANLASRYPIISGEHTVAYLWARTARDKVSTGRIPLLKSFWLCRKKGRRVALLPVPSADRLRVDFVLLRDSDLDQPERIIADNPHLSAWEVTVDTFSDFLKLGTMNRAGVWSPLSGRPGMIALTTEDLRRQGQQGLLDTQMISVVVEVVKPGAKKAVKFYRLPSDSEIVAASPEIEDLAAIFRDLPFGMPDEATPAGGGSGASRAFSLHNYGLKKWRDIFTSRQLLALGVFAVQTREAIQVIRHNEEPASEALAAYLTILFGRLANYMSTLCIWDPTAGEVKQTFSRYALPVNWDFAEANPLSQSDRYYAGGMEVAAKAIASLLVATKGNHRSPDIRRSSSVTTKFAEQQIIFTDPPYYDAIPYSDLMDFFFIWQKRIVGDLNETYRQVFSAQLGPKWDNAANDGELIQDESRHSGDKVKAKQAYEDGMATSFQRCYEGLSDGGRFVVVFANKDVDAWETLVSAMIRAGFLVVASWPIQTEMTGGFRNFNRASLSSSIWIVCRKRPKSAAAGWQERVLEEMKKTLFDPRDTLGGRNILQYYFDLGISGPDFIWAALGPALEAYSAHPFVKKTEGGILTVSEFLREVRKLVLQFCLGELPGFRDFQLETQGRGESLEMDPVTQYYLLHRAYFGLEPTPAGACILYANACGKKETELKVVWNILEQGGKLKKGRPRKEDEESDDQPSETTEGKGNEYRLMGWQERSSKEGLGESKAGQPAPLIDKLHRLMFLFQQNRTSEVQETFDAWGLSNDRAFKPLLQAVRELAVRDKQESERRLVEALATQLRMSRKMIVVANEMKEVSLFDAVADADQVQIN
;
A
#
# COMPACT_ATOMS: atom_id res chain seq x y z
N MET A 1 -24.46 -15.76 -29.69
CA MET A 1 -23.21 -16.28 -29.10
C MET A 1 -22.12 -15.25 -29.35
N ASN A 2 -21.79 -14.43 -28.35
CA ASN A 2 -20.83 -13.30 -28.47
C ASN A 2 -19.47 -13.65 -27.85
N ASP A 3 -18.88 -14.80 -28.20
CA ASP A 3 -17.49 -15.06 -27.81
C ASP A 3 -16.52 -14.38 -28.78
N LYS A 4 -16.48 -13.05 -28.71
CA LYS A 4 -15.50 -12.21 -29.42
C LYS A 4 -14.37 -11.82 -28.46
N PRO A 5 -13.12 -11.66 -28.94
CA PRO A 5 -12.03 -11.15 -28.11
C PRO A 5 -12.38 -9.83 -27.43
N ARG A 6 -11.92 -9.68 -26.18
CA ARG A 6 -12.09 -8.44 -25.41
C ARG A 6 -10.86 -7.59 -25.52
N LEU A 7 -11.05 -6.28 -25.34
CA LEU A 7 -9.96 -5.33 -25.36
C LEU A 7 -8.88 -5.70 -24.34
N ILE A 8 -9.24 -6.10 -23.12
CA ILE A 8 -8.29 -6.50 -22.05
C ILE A 8 -7.43 -7.72 -22.39
N GLU A 9 -7.82 -8.52 -23.38
CA GLU A 9 -7.04 -9.70 -23.80
C GLU A 9 -5.91 -9.30 -24.77
N VAL A 10 -5.98 -8.09 -25.35
CA VAL A 10 -5.04 -7.64 -26.40
C VAL A 10 -4.37 -6.30 -26.12
N ALA A 11 -5.03 -5.38 -25.41
CA ALA A 11 -4.50 -4.05 -25.08
C ALA A 11 -5.09 -3.49 -23.79
N PHE A 12 -4.30 -2.63 -23.14
CA PHE A 12 -4.68 -2.00 -21.89
C PHE A 12 -4.05 -0.61 -21.78
N PRO A 13 -4.77 0.42 -21.26
CA PRO A 13 -4.23 1.78 -21.10
C PRO A 13 -3.31 1.85 -19.86
N LEU A 14 -2.23 1.07 -19.88
CA LEU A 14 -1.46 0.72 -18.69
C LEU A 14 -0.81 1.92 -18.01
N LYS A 15 -0.15 2.77 -18.80
CA LYS A 15 0.57 3.95 -18.30
C LYS A 15 -0.41 4.96 -17.70
N GLN A 16 -1.53 5.21 -18.38
CA GLN A 16 -2.57 6.13 -17.93
C GLN A 16 -3.25 5.63 -16.66
N ALA A 17 -3.63 4.35 -16.61
CA ALA A 17 -4.23 3.73 -15.43
C ALA A 17 -3.28 3.79 -14.22
N SER A 18 -1.98 3.56 -14.44
CA SER A 18 -0.94 3.62 -13.41
C SER A 18 -0.77 5.03 -12.84
N ILE A 19 -0.66 6.06 -13.71
CA ILE A 19 -0.53 7.46 -13.28
C ILE A 19 -1.79 7.92 -12.52
N ALA A 20 -2.98 7.63 -13.05
CA ALA A 20 -4.25 7.99 -12.40
C ALA A 20 -4.42 7.31 -11.03
N SER A 21 -4.04 6.04 -10.92
CA SER A 21 -4.10 5.26 -9.68
C SER A 21 -3.20 5.82 -8.57
N VAL A 22 -1.99 6.25 -8.91
CA VAL A 22 -1.06 6.88 -7.96
C VAL A 22 -1.59 8.25 -7.51
N HIS A 23 -2.17 9.03 -8.42
CA HIS A 23 -2.77 10.32 -8.08
C HIS A 23 -3.94 10.17 -7.10
N GLU A 24 -4.78 9.14 -7.27
CA GLU A 24 -5.95 8.86 -6.42
C GLU A 24 -5.59 8.69 -4.94
N LYS A 25 -4.39 8.17 -4.62
CA LYS A 25 -3.93 8.04 -3.22
C LYS A 25 -3.78 9.35 -2.47
N ASN A 26 -3.65 10.46 -3.20
CA ASN A 26 -3.54 11.80 -2.62
C ASN A 26 -4.91 12.48 -2.44
N VAL A 27 -6.01 11.87 -2.92
CA VAL A 27 -7.36 12.40 -2.75
C VAL A 27 -7.74 12.38 -1.27
N ARG A 28 -8.07 13.56 -0.74
CA ARG A 28 -8.38 13.74 0.70
C ARG A 28 -9.86 13.90 1.02
N HIS A 29 -10.71 14.06 0.02
CA HIS A 29 -12.15 14.29 0.18
C HIS A 29 -12.93 13.73 -1.03
N GLY A 30 -14.22 13.44 -0.86
CA GLY A 30 -15.08 13.09 -2.00
C GLY A 30 -14.75 11.74 -2.64
N HIS A 31 -14.21 10.81 -1.86
CA HIS A 31 -13.76 9.50 -2.35
C HIS A 31 -14.15 8.39 -1.37
N ILE A 32 -14.31 7.15 -1.85
CA ILE A 32 -14.74 6.02 -1.00
C ILE A 32 -13.72 5.68 0.10
N SER A 33 -12.43 5.93 -0.15
CA SER A 33 -11.37 5.80 0.87
C SER A 33 -11.54 6.78 2.03
N THR A 34 -12.25 7.88 1.80
CA THR A 34 -12.51 8.89 2.81
C THR A 34 -13.83 8.65 3.56
N LEU A 35 -14.68 7.72 3.11
CA LEU A 35 -15.92 7.35 3.81
C LEU A 35 -15.62 6.44 5.01
N HIS A 36 -15.01 5.28 4.75
CA HIS A 36 -14.61 4.32 5.78
C HIS A 36 -13.26 3.69 5.45
N ILE A 37 -12.49 3.37 6.49
CA ILE A 37 -11.24 2.65 6.32
C ILE A 37 -11.51 1.18 5.97
N TRP A 38 -10.92 0.70 4.89
CA TRP A 38 -10.92 -0.72 4.52
C TRP A 38 -9.52 -1.09 4.07
N PRO A 39 -8.94 -2.21 4.53
CA PRO A 39 -7.59 -2.58 4.13
C PRO A 39 -7.45 -2.86 2.63
N ALA A 40 -6.31 -2.46 2.06
CA ALA A 40 -5.88 -2.79 0.68
C ALA A 40 -6.91 -2.49 -0.44
N ARG A 41 -7.77 -1.47 -0.28
CA ARG A 41 -8.72 -1.06 -1.32
C ARG A 41 -8.01 -0.67 -2.62
N ARG A 42 -8.47 -1.20 -3.76
CA ARG A 42 -7.91 -0.88 -5.10
C ARG A 42 -8.32 0.51 -5.58
N PRO A 43 -7.44 1.20 -6.35
CA PRO A 43 -7.78 2.47 -6.97
C PRO A 43 -8.95 2.34 -7.95
N LEU A 44 -9.89 3.28 -7.91
CA LEU A 44 -11.04 3.34 -8.82
C LEU A 44 -10.58 3.48 -10.28
N ALA A 45 -9.53 4.26 -10.53
CA ALA A 45 -8.96 4.40 -11.87
C ALA A 45 -8.54 3.06 -12.50
N ALA A 46 -7.87 2.20 -11.74
CA ALA A 46 -7.46 0.86 -12.20
C ALA A 46 -8.68 -0.05 -12.40
N CYS A 47 -9.63 -0.06 -11.45
CA CYS A 47 -10.86 -0.84 -11.56
C CYS A 47 -11.67 -0.45 -12.81
N ARG A 48 -11.82 0.85 -13.09
CA ARG A 48 -12.52 1.36 -14.27
C ARG A 48 -11.82 0.96 -15.57
N ALA A 49 -10.50 1.12 -15.64
CA ALA A 49 -9.72 0.73 -16.82
C ALA A 49 -9.89 -0.76 -17.16
N ALA A 50 -9.80 -1.63 -16.15
CA ALA A 50 -10.00 -3.06 -16.30
C ALA A 50 -11.43 -3.43 -16.67
N LEU A 51 -12.44 -2.82 -16.05
CA LEU A 51 -13.84 -3.04 -16.40
C LEU A 51 -14.11 -2.62 -17.84
N LEU A 52 -13.74 -1.41 -18.25
CA LEU A 52 -13.90 -0.93 -19.63
C LEU A 52 -13.24 -1.88 -20.63
N ALA A 53 -11.97 -2.25 -20.38
CA ALA A 53 -11.26 -3.16 -21.25
C ALA A 53 -11.88 -4.58 -21.28
N THR A 54 -12.50 -5.03 -20.19
CA THR A 54 -13.17 -6.35 -20.13
C THR A 54 -14.54 -6.33 -20.81
N LEU A 55 -15.28 -5.23 -20.64
CA LEU A 55 -16.64 -5.05 -21.16
C LEU A 55 -16.63 -4.83 -22.67
N LEU A 56 -15.68 -4.04 -23.18
CA LEU A 56 -15.61 -3.69 -24.60
C LEU A 56 -14.97 -4.81 -25.45
N PRO A 57 -15.50 -5.05 -26.67
CA PRO A 57 -14.85 -5.94 -27.62
C PRO A 57 -13.53 -5.34 -28.12
N ASP A 58 -12.60 -6.20 -28.53
CA ASP A 58 -11.52 -5.76 -29.40
C ASP A 58 -12.10 -5.33 -30.77
N PRO A 59 -11.80 -4.12 -31.26
CA PRO A 59 -12.27 -3.69 -32.58
C PRO A 59 -11.64 -4.47 -33.75
N GLY A 60 -10.62 -5.30 -33.50
CA GLY A 60 -9.90 -6.08 -34.51
C GLY A 60 -8.92 -5.26 -35.36
N ASP A 61 -9.06 -3.94 -35.38
CA ASP A 61 -8.21 -3.00 -36.10
C ASP A 61 -7.28 -2.22 -35.16
N SER A 62 -6.03 -2.04 -35.58
CA SER A 62 -4.99 -1.44 -34.74
C SER A 62 -5.17 0.07 -34.51
N GLU A 63 -5.73 0.80 -35.47
CA GLU A 63 -5.99 2.24 -35.35
C GLU A 63 -7.21 2.48 -34.46
N LYS A 64 -8.31 1.78 -34.71
CA LYS A 64 -9.51 1.82 -33.85
C LYS A 64 -9.20 1.43 -32.41
N ARG A 65 -8.31 0.46 -32.21
CA ARG A 65 -7.84 0.09 -30.86
C ARG A 65 -7.09 1.23 -30.19
N ARG A 66 -6.22 1.93 -30.94
CA ARG A 66 -5.48 3.10 -30.43
C ARG A 66 -6.42 4.24 -30.07
N GLU A 67 -7.43 4.51 -30.90
CA GLU A 67 -8.48 5.50 -30.64
C GLU A 67 -9.28 5.15 -29.38
N LEU A 68 -9.69 3.89 -29.24
CA LEU A 68 -10.42 3.43 -28.05
C LEU A 68 -9.55 3.52 -26.78
N MET A 69 -8.27 3.16 -26.86
CA MET A 69 -7.32 3.32 -25.75
C MET A 69 -7.09 4.78 -25.39
N ALA A 70 -7.05 5.69 -26.36
CA ALA A 70 -6.96 7.12 -26.13
C ALA A 70 -8.25 7.68 -25.50
N LYS A 71 -9.43 7.22 -25.95
CA LYS A 71 -10.74 7.57 -25.35
C LYS A 71 -10.82 7.13 -23.89
N ILE A 72 -10.36 5.91 -23.59
CA ILE A 72 -10.37 5.40 -22.22
C ILE A 72 -9.32 6.12 -21.36
N GLY A 73 -8.06 6.06 -21.77
CA GLY A 73 -6.92 6.45 -20.95
C GLY A 73 -6.58 7.95 -20.98
N GLY A 74 -6.88 8.66 -22.05
CA GLY A 74 -6.39 10.02 -22.28
C GLY A 74 -4.92 10.08 -22.70
N ALA A 75 -4.37 11.29 -22.73
CA ALA A 75 -2.98 11.57 -23.10
C ALA A 75 -2.10 11.72 -21.87
N VAL A 76 -0.88 11.19 -21.91
CA VAL A 76 0.14 11.41 -20.87
C VAL A 76 0.94 12.66 -21.23
N VAL A 77 0.88 13.66 -20.36
CA VAL A 77 1.63 14.92 -20.52
C VAL A 77 2.58 15.13 -19.34
N THR A 78 3.71 15.79 -19.59
CA THR A 78 4.68 16.15 -18.55
C THR A 78 4.40 17.58 -18.10
N LYS A 79 4.20 17.78 -16.79
CA LYS A 79 4.05 19.11 -16.18
C LYS A 79 5.18 19.35 -15.18
N SER A 80 5.84 20.50 -15.30
CA SER A 80 6.81 20.95 -14.32
C SER A 80 6.07 21.51 -13.11
N VAL A 81 6.25 20.87 -11.96
CA VAL A 81 5.68 21.27 -10.67
C VAL A 81 6.79 21.90 -9.84
N GLU A 82 6.59 23.15 -9.44
CA GLU A 82 7.46 23.82 -8.50
C GLU A 82 7.03 23.48 -7.07
N GLU A 83 7.84 22.72 -6.35
CA GLU A 83 7.66 22.47 -4.92
C GLU A 83 8.76 23.20 -4.13
N VAL A 84 8.37 23.87 -3.05
CA VAL A 84 9.34 24.47 -2.12
C VAL A 84 9.69 23.40 -1.09
N ASP A 85 10.97 23.03 -1.01
CA ASP A 85 11.43 22.06 -0.04
C ASP A 85 11.31 22.58 1.40
N ASP A 86 11.53 21.69 2.39
CA ASP A 86 11.45 22.04 3.82
C ASP A 86 12.48 23.12 4.23
N GLU A 87 13.46 23.41 3.37
CA GLU A 87 14.51 24.42 3.56
C GLU A 87 14.20 25.76 2.85
N GLY A 88 13.11 25.82 2.07
CA GLY A 88 12.67 27.03 1.37
C GLY A 88 13.18 27.17 -0.06
N ASN A 89 13.82 26.15 -0.63
CA ASN A 89 14.31 26.16 -2.01
C ASN A 89 13.23 25.69 -2.99
N THR A 90 13.08 26.37 -4.12
CA THR A 90 12.21 25.90 -5.21
C THR A 90 12.88 24.75 -5.96
N VAL A 91 12.27 23.57 -5.86
CA VAL A 91 12.59 22.39 -6.66
C VAL A 91 11.57 22.31 -7.80
N VAL A 92 12.05 22.45 -9.04
CA VAL A 92 11.24 22.19 -10.23
C VAL A 92 11.32 20.70 -10.54
N GLU A 93 10.17 20.05 -10.54
CA GLU A 93 10.05 18.61 -10.78
C GLU A 93 9.07 18.30 -11.89
N ASP A 94 9.54 17.63 -12.94
CA ASP A 94 8.69 17.18 -14.04
C ASP A 94 7.87 15.95 -13.60
N LYS A 95 6.55 16.11 -13.51
CA LYS A 95 5.60 15.05 -13.16
C LYS A 95 4.76 14.68 -14.38
N GLN A 96 4.66 13.39 -14.68
CA GLN A 96 3.71 12.89 -15.67
C GLN A 96 2.30 12.90 -15.09
N VAL A 97 1.35 13.46 -15.84
CA VAL A 97 -0.08 13.48 -15.51
C VAL A 97 -0.88 13.02 -16.72
N VAL A 98 -2.12 12.61 -16.49
CA VAL A 98 -3.07 12.24 -17.55
C VAL A 98 -4.01 13.42 -17.80
N GLU A 99 -4.18 13.79 -19.07
CA GLU A 99 -5.17 14.77 -19.52
C GLU A 99 -6.19 14.10 -20.46
N GLY A 100 -7.48 14.41 -20.21
CA GLY A 100 -8.60 13.77 -20.90
C GLY A 100 -8.82 12.32 -20.46
N GLY A 101 -9.58 11.59 -21.28
CA GLY A 101 -10.00 10.23 -20.97
C GLY A 101 -11.03 10.16 -19.84
N VAL A 102 -11.26 8.95 -19.34
CA VAL A 102 -12.31 8.69 -18.35
C VAL A 102 -11.79 8.00 -17.08
N LEU A 103 -10.47 7.86 -16.87
CA LEU A 103 -9.93 7.09 -15.75
C LEU A 103 -9.76 7.88 -14.44
N ALA A 104 -9.56 9.20 -14.50
CA ALA A 104 -9.30 10.00 -13.33
C ALA A 104 -10.59 10.29 -12.54
N TRP A 105 -10.64 9.90 -11.26
CA TRP A 105 -11.81 10.12 -10.40
C TRP A 105 -12.17 11.60 -10.27
N GLY A 106 -13.41 11.95 -10.62
CA GLY A 106 -13.95 13.30 -10.56
C GLY A 106 -13.49 14.21 -11.70
N GLN A 107 -12.79 13.68 -12.70
CA GLN A 107 -12.30 14.39 -13.89
C GLN A 107 -12.68 13.64 -15.18
N GLU A 108 -13.68 12.77 -15.11
CA GLU A 108 -14.17 12.01 -16.26
C GLU A 108 -14.93 12.90 -17.24
N ASP A 109 -14.71 12.71 -18.54
CA ASP A 109 -15.56 13.31 -19.57
C ASP A 109 -16.88 12.54 -19.69
N GLU A 110 -17.99 13.16 -19.25
CA GLU A 110 -19.30 12.48 -19.22
C GLU A 110 -19.82 12.14 -20.62
N GLY A 111 -19.47 12.92 -21.65
CA GLY A 111 -19.79 12.60 -23.04
C GLY A 111 -19.15 11.27 -23.48
N SER A 112 -17.85 11.12 -23.24
CA SER A 112 -17.11 9.88 -23.50
C SER A 112 -17.61 8.72 -22.64
N MET A 113 -17.95 8.95 -21.37
CA MET A 113 -18.55 7.92 -20.51
C MET A 113 -19.86 7.41 -21.10
N GLU A 114 -20.73 8.29 -21.57
CA GLU A 114 -22.01 7.92 -22.17
C GLU A 114 -21.85 7.17 -23.50
N GLU A 115 -20.89 7.58 -24.33
CA GLU A 115 -20.53 6.82 -25.55
C GLU A 115 -20.06 5.40 -25.20
N LEU A 116 -19.15 5.27 -24.22
CA LEU A 116 -18.64 3.97 -23.79
C LEU A 116 -19.77 3.08 -23.24
N ARG A 117 -20.72 3.63 -22.47
CA ARG A 117 -21.91 2.89 -22.00
C ARG A 117 -22.75 2.37 -23.17
N LYS A 118 -22.98 3.19 -24.20
CA LYS A 118 -23.71 2.78 -25.41
C LYS A 118 -22.98 1.71 -26.20
N GLU A 119 -21.66 1.83 -26.35
CA GLU A 119 -20.83 0.82 -27.01
C GLU A 119 -20.89 -0.53 -26.27
N ILE A 120 -20.85 -0.50 -24.93
CA ILE A 120 -21.04 -1.69 -24.09
C ILE A 120 -22.43 -2.27 -24.29
N ALA A 121 -23.50 -1.48 -24.13
CA ALA A 121 -24.87 -1.96 -24.30
C ALA A 121 -25.08 -2.60 -25.67
N SER A 122 -24.66 -1.93 -26.74
CA SER A 122 -24.77 -2.42 -28.11
C SER A 122 -24.07 -3.77 -28.30
N PHE A 123 -22.89 -3.95 -27.71
CA PHE A 123 -22.19 -5.23 -27.75
C PHE A 123 -22.96 -6.35 -27.04
N TYR A 124 -23.68 -6.04 -25.97
CA TYR A 124 -24.46 -6.99 -25.16
C TYR A 124 -25.94 -7.06 -25.57
N GLY A 125 -26.31 -6.59 -26.78
CA GLY A 125 -27.67 -6.69 -27.31
C GLY A 125 -28.62 -5.64 -26.73
N ASP A 126 -28.12 -4.42 -26.53
CA ASP A 126 -28.79 -3.26 -25.93
C ASP A 126 -29.17 -3.44 -24.45
N GLU A 127 -28.59 -4.44 -23.78
CA GLU A 127 -28.68 -4.64 -22.33
C GLU A 127 -27.32 -4.52 -21.66
N MET A 128 -27.28 -3.97 -20.45
CA MET A 128 -26.03 -3.91 -19.68
C MET A 128 -25.74 -5.26 -18.99
N PRO A 129 -24.49 -5.77 -19.07
CA PRO A 129 -24.10 -7.05 -18.49
C PRO A 129 -24.08 -7.03 -16.96
N SER A 130 -24.05 -8.20 -16.34
CA SER A 130 -23.82 -8.36 -14.91
C SER A 130 -22.35 -8.52 -14.55
N VAL A 131 -21.98 -7.98 -13.39
CA VAL A 131 -20.62 -8.02 -12.84
C VAL A 131 -20.70 -8.48 -11.40
N LEU A 132 -19.96 -9.53 -11.04
CA LEU A 132 -19.86 -10.04 -9.67
C LEU A 132 -18.46 -9.82 -9.11
N ASP A 133 -18.41 -9.34 -7.87
CA ASP A 133 -17.24 -9.41 -7.00
C ASP A 133 -17.58 -10.21 -5.73
N PRO A 134 -17.07 -11.46 -5.57
CA PRO A 134 -17.29 -12.29 -4.39
C PRO A 134 -16.39 -11.96 -3.19
N PHE A 135 -15.45 -11.01 -3.34
CA PHE A 135 -14.57 -10.51 -2.29
C PHE A 135 -14.60 -8.97 -2.28
N ALA A 136 -15.81 -8.40 -2.32
CA ALA A 136 -16.02 -7.00 -2.65
C ALA A 136 -15.41 -5.99 -1.66
N GLY A 137 -15.21 -6.39 -0.40
CA GLY A 137 -14.53 -5.62 0.63
C GLY A 137 -15.00 -4.17 0.69
N GLY A 138 -14.13 -3.25 0.27
CA GLY A 138 -14.36 -1.81 0.31
C GLY A 138 -15.17 -1.23 -0.85
N GLY A 139 -15.60 -2.03 -1.83
CA GLY A 139 -16.58 -1.68 -2.87
C GLY A 139 -16.07 -0.99 -4.14
N ALA A 140 -14.75 -1.01 -4.41
CA ALA A 140 -14.17 -0.30 -5.56
C ALA A 140 -14.63 -0.84 -6.92
N ILE A 141 -14.51 -2.16 -7.13
CA ILE A 141 -14.91 -2.85 -8.36
C ILE A 141 -16.42 -2.71 -8.62
N PRO A 142 -17.32 -3.06 -7.69
CA PRO A 142 -18.76 -2.93 -7.93
C PRO A 142 -19.21 -1.48 -8.12
N LEU A 143 -18.58 -0.49 -7.47
CA LEU A 143 -18.91 0.92 -7.71
C LEU A 143 -18.63 1.32 -9.16
N GLU A 144 -17.45 0.98 -9.68
CA GLU A 144 -17.10 1.32 -11.06
C GLU A 144 -17.95 0.52 -12.07
N ALA A 145 -18.30 -0.73 -11.76
CA ALA A 145 -19.24 -1.49 -12.57
C ALA A 145 -20.62 -0.80 -12.65
N MET A 146 -21.13 -0.31 -11.52
CA MET A 146 -22.38 0.45 -11.48
C MET A 146 -22.27 1.73 -12.30
N ARG A 147 -21.19 2.50 -12.19
CA ARG A 147 -20.98 3.74 -12.96
C ARG A 147 -20.94 3.55 -14.47
N LEU A 148 -20.52 2.35 -14.91
CA LEU A 148 -20.57 1.93 -16.30
C LEU A 148 -21.95 1.39 -16.71
N GLY A 149 -22.94 1.33 -15.81
CA GLY A 149 -24.30 0.88 -16.06
C GLY A 149 -24.55 -0.62 -15.83
N CYS A 150 -23.55 -1.38 -15.37
CA CYS A 150 -23.65 -2.83 -15.20
C CYS A 150 -24.57 -3.22 -14.02
N ALA A 151 -25.15 -4.42 -14.08
CA ALA A 151 -25.82 -5.02 -12.93
C ALA A 151 -24.77 -5.58 -11.95
N ALA A 152 -24.40 -4.79 -10.95
CA ALA A 152 -23.35 -5.15 -9.99
C ALA A 152 -23.88 -6.00 -8.84
N THR A 153 -23.21 -7.13 -8.58
CA THR A 153 -23.36 -7.95 -7.38
C THR A 153 -22.09 -7.87 -6.55
N ALA A 154 -22.20 -7.41 -5.31
CA ALA A 154 -21.10 -7.30 -4.36
C ALA A 154 -21.34 -8.26 -3.19
N SER A 155 -20.48 -9.26 -3.04
CA SER A 155 -20.55 -10.22 -1.93
C SER A 155 -19.28 -10.13 -1.09
N ASP A 156 -19.45 -10.22 0.22
CA ASP A 156 -18.34 -10.39 1.16
C ASP A 156 -18.80 -11.20 2.37
N LEU A 157 -17.88 -11.97 2.96
CA LEU A 157 -18.16 -12.73 4.18
C LEU A 157 -18.25 -11.81 5.41
N ASN A 158 -17.47 -10.72 5.43
CA ASN A 158 -17.28 -9.86 6.58
C ASN A 158 -18.48 -8.90 6.77
N PRO A 159 -19.11 -8.88 7.95
CA PRO A 159 -20.23 -7.98 8.24
C PRO A 159 -19.91 -6.49 8.09
N VAL A 160 -18.67 -6.09 8.40
CA VAL A 160 -18.21 -4.71 8.27
C VAL A 160 -18.04 -4.35 6.79
N ALA A 161 -17.55 -5.26 5.95
CA ALA A 161 -17.52 -5.07 4.50
C ALA A 161 -18.93 -4.88 3.94
N TRP A 162 -19.85 -5.80 4.26
CA TRP A 162 -21.25 -5.70 3.86
C TRP A 162 -21.87 -4.34 4.24
N PHE A 163 -21.62 -3.88 5.47
CA PHE A 163 -22.10 -2.59 5.95
C PHE A 163 -21.49 -1.40 5.18
N ILE A 164 -20.19 -1.46 4.86
CA ILE A 164 -19.53 -0.45 4.01
C ILE A 164 -20.10 -0.46 2.59
N LEU A 165 -20.37 -1.64 2.02
CA LEU A 165 -20.95 -1.79 0.68
C LEU A 165 -22.34 -1.15 0.61
N LYS A 166 -23.20 -1.34 1.63
CA LYS A 166 -24.49 -0.65 1.74
C LYS A 166 -24.33 0.88 1.67
N CYS A 167 -23.37 1.43 2.40
CA CYS A 167 -23.05 2.86 2.42
C CYS A 167 -22.35 3.38 1.16
N THR A 168 -21.69 2.50 0.38
CA THR A 168 -20.91 2.89 -0.81
C THR A 168 -21.70 2.74 -2.10
N LEU A 169 -22.60 1.77 -2.16
CA LEU A 169 -23.28 1.35 -3.39
C LEU A 169 -24.80 1.54 -3.30
N ASP A 170 -25.44 0.92 -2.30
CA ASP A 170 -26.91 0.82 -2.22
C ASP A 170 -27.56 2.15 -1.84
N TYR A 171 -27.24 2.70 -0.66
CA TYR A 171 -27.87 3.95 -0.23
C TYR A 171 -27.59 5.14 -1.17
N PRO A 172 -26.36 5.34 -1.68
CA PRO A 172 -26.14 6.38 -2.69
C PRO A 172 -26.98 6.18 -3.95
N GLN A 173 -27.13 4.95 -4.45
CA GLN A 173 -27.98 4.67 -5.60
C GLN A 173 -29.46 4.92 -5.31
N GLN A 174 -29.96 4.49 -4.14
CA GLN A 174 -31.35 4.65 -3.74
C GLN A 174 -31.76 6.13 -3.61
N PHE A 175 -30.84 6.99 -3.14
CA PHE A 175 -31.12 8.40 -2.83
C PHE A 175 -30.50 9.40 -3.81
N ALA A 176 -29.85 8.94 -4.89
CA ALA A 176 -29.29 9.81 -5.91
C ALA A 176 -30.36 10.73 -6.52
N GLY A 177 -30.08 12.03 -6.55
CA GLY A 177 -31.00 13.05 -7.07
C GLY A 177 -32.26 13.31 -6.23
N LYS A 178 -32.45 12.62 -5.10
CA LYS A 178 -33.57 12.86 -4.18
C LYS A 178 -33.20 13.93 -3.15
N THR A 179 -34.13 14.83 -2.89
CA THR A 179 -34.02 15.87 -1.86
C THR A 179 -35.32 15.92 -1.06
N TRP A 180 -35.23 16.28 0.22
CA TRP A 180 -36.39 16.47 1.10
C TRP A 180 -36.10 17.51 2.18
N PRO A 181 -37.12 18.07 2.85
CA PRO A 181 -36.95 19.13 3.85
C PRO A 181 -36.01 18.70 4.97
N LEU A 182 -35.10 19.59 5.39
CA LEU A 182 -34.23 19.36 6.54
C LEU A 182 -35.05 19.28 7.85
N PRO A 183 -34.57 18.52 8.86
CA PRO A 183 -35.21 18.46 10.17
C PRO A 183 -35.36 19.85 10.81
N SER A 184 -36.49 20.10 11.47
CA SER A 184 -36.84 21.44 11.99
C SER A 184 -35.81 22.00 13.00
N PHE A 185 -35.14 21.13 13.77
CA PHE A 185 -34.13 21.54 14.77
C PHE A 185 -32.93 22.27 14.16
N VAL A 186 -32.66 22.14 12.85
CA VAL A 186 -31.54 22.85 12.21
C VAL A 186 -31.76 24.37 12.18
N ARG A 187 -33.00 24.83 12.40
CA ARG A 187 -33.34 26.25 12.48
C ARG A 187 -32.72 26.95 13.69
N ASP A 188 -32.34 26.17 14.71
CA ASP A 188 -31.63 26.68 15.88
C ASP A 188 -30.13 26.90 15.60
N TRP A 189 -29.65 26.59 14.39
CA TRP A 189 -28.24 26.70 13.98
C TRP A 189 -28.06 27.69 12.81
N PRO A 190 -27.99 29.00 13.09
CA PRO A 190 -27.82 30.04 12.06
C PRO A 190 -26.60 29.83 11.15
N ASP A 191 -25.53 29.25 11.67
CA ASP A 191 -24.31 28.97 10.93
C ASP A 191 -24.47 27.75 10.01
N PHE A 192 -25.22 26.73 10.43
CA PHE A 192 -25.55 25.59 9.58
C PHE A 192 -26.40 26.03 8.37
N LEU A 193 -27.43 26.84 8.60
CA LEU A 193 -28.29 27.34 7.53
C LEU A 193 -27.53 28.22 6.53
N GLU A 194 -26.60 29.05 7.01
CA GLU A 194 -25.75 29.86 6.15
C GLU A 194 -24.82 28.98 5.27
N ASP A 195 -24.33 27.86 5.79
CA ASP A 195 -23.53 26.89 5.02
C ASP A 195 -24.39 26.14 4.00
N PHE A 196 -25.58 25.72 4.41
CA PHE A 196 -26.54 25.01 3.57
C PHE A 196 -26.95 25.87 2.37
N LEU A 197 -27.37 27.11 2.61
CA LEU A 197 -27.72 28.05 1.54
C LEU A 197 -26.53 28.41 0.64
N ALA A 198 -25.30 28.37 1.17
CA ALA A 198 -24.10 28.56 0.38
C ALA A 198 -23.67 27.31 -0.41
N GLY A 199 -24.34 26.17 -0.20
CA GLY A 199 -23.98 24.87 -0.79
C GLY A 199 -22.63 24.31 -0.33
N LYS A 200 -22.01 24.91 0.69
CA LYS A 200 -20.69 24.52 1.20
C LYS A 200 -20.50 24.93 2.65
N VAL A 201 -19.83 24.08 3.41
CA VAL A 201 -19.41 24.40 4.78
C VAL A 201 -18.33 25.46 4.76
N LYS A 202 -18.63 26.66 5.28
CA LYS A 202 -17.68 27.78 5.37
C LYS A 202 -16.72 27.57 6.53
N ARG A 203 -15.44 27.81 6.28
CA ARG A 203 -14.44 27.88 7.36
C ARG A 203 -14.63 29.18 8.16
N ARG A 204 -15.35 29.10 9.27
CA ARG A 204 -15.48 30.18 10.24
C ARG A 204 -14.24 30.21 11.15
N ARG A 205 -13.71 31.40 11.44
CA ARG A 205 -12.54 31.62 12.32
C ARG A 205 -12.91 32.64 13.39
N GLY A 206 -12.65 32.32 14.66
CA GLY A 206 -12.98 33.15 15.82
C GLY A 206 -14.49 33.33 16.01
N ASP A 207 -14.89 34.32 16.83
CA ASP A 207 -16.29 34.68 17.12
C ASP A 207 -17.01 35.40 15.97
N LYS A 208 -16.77 35.00 14.71
CA LYS A 208 -17.52 35.55 13.58
C LYS A 208 -18.98 35.12 13.69
N LYS A 209 -19.82 36.05 14.12
CA LYS A 209 -21.28 35.89 14.18
C LYS A 209 -21.84 35.58 12.78
N SER A 210 -22.83 34.70 12.74
CA SER A 210 -23.62 34.45 11.53
C SER A 210 -24.20 35.76 10.99
N HIS A 211 -24.34 35.87 9.66
CA HIS A 211 -25.06 36.98 9.03
C HIS A 211 -26.51 37.07 9.49
N PHE A 212 -27.08 35.95 9.96
CA PHE A 212 -28.39 35.91 10.60
C PHE A 212 -28.23 36.21 12.10
N SER A 213 -28.38 37.48 12.46
CA SER A 213 -28.32 37.94 13.85
C SER A 213 -29.66 37.87 14.59
N ASP A 214 -30.78 37.69 13.87
CA ASP A 214 -32.13 37.57 14.42
C ASP A 214 -32.73 36.16 14.16
N PRO A 215 -32.95 35.34 15.21
CA PRO A 215 -33.59 34.03 15.11
C PRO A 215 -34.98 34.05 14.44
N LYS A 216 -35.71 35.17 14.52
CA LYS A 216 -37.05 35.28 13.90
C LYS A 216 -37.00 35.30 12.37
N GLN A 217 -35.90 35.78 11.77
CA GLN A 217 -35.71 35.75 10.32
C GLN A 217 -35.54 34.30 9.81
N LEU A 218 -34.88 33.45 10.60
CA LEU A 218 -34.65 32.03 10.24
C LEU A 218 -35.90 31.17 10.39
N ALA A 219 -36.79 31.52 11.32
CA ALA A 219 -38.06 30.83 11.52
C ALA A 219 -39.05 31.03 10.34
N LEU A 220 -38.98 32.17 9.67
CA LEU A 220 -39.87 32.54 8.55
C LEU A 220 -39.28 32.26 7.16
N MET A 221 -38.01 31.88 7.08
CA MET A 221 -37.33 31.58 5.81
C MET A 221 -37.73 30.19 5.30
N GLU A 222 -38.22 30.13 4.06
CA GLU A 222 -38.38 28.89 3.32
C GLU A 222 -36.99 28.33 2.98
N LEU A 223 -36.75 27.08 3.40
CA LEU A 223 -35.50 26.39 3.14
C LEU A 223 -35.68 25.48 1.93
N PRO A 224 -34.72 25.43 0.99
CA PRO A 224 -34.76 24.42 -0.05
C PRO A 224 -34.63 23.03 0.55
N ASP A 225 -35.12 22.03 -0.18
CA ASP A 225 -34.90 20.63 0.15
C ASP A 225 -33.40 20.27 0.07
N ALA A 226 -33.00 19.31 0.89
CA ALA A 226 -31.61 18.90 1.03
C ALA A 226 -31.39 17.44 0.64
N ASP A 227 -30.20 17.14 0.13
CA ASP A 227 -29.77 15.77 -0.17
C ASP A 227 -29.34 15.00 1.09
N LEU A 228 -29.14 13.69 0.93
CA LEU A 228 -28.73 12.81 2.02
C LEU A 228 -27.43 13.26 2.71
N ALA A 229 -26.49 13.89 2.00
CA ALA A 229 -25.24 14.35 2.57
C ALA A 229 -25.47 15.50 3.58
N TRP A 230 -26.40 16.42 3.29
CA TRP A 230 -26.79 17.47 4.22
C TRP A 230 -27.59 16.95 5.41
N HIS A 231 -28.45 15.94 5.21
CA HIS A 231 -29.14 15.25 6.32
C HIS A 231 -28.15 14.57 7.27
N VAL A 232 -27.11 13.91 6.74
CA VAL A 232 -26.03 13.33 7.57
C VAL A 232 -25.26 14.40 8.34
N ARG A 233 -25.06 15.61 7.77
CA ARG A 233 -24.47 16.73 8.53
C ARG A 233 -25.39 17.20 9.66
N ALA A 234 -26.69 17.32 9.40
CA ALA A 234 -27.66 17.77 10.39
C ALA A 234 -27.72 16.81 11.59
N TRP A 235 -27.94 15.52 11.33
CA TRP A 235 -27.99 14.49 12.37
C TRP A 235 -26.63 14.22 13.00
N GLY A 236 -25.54 14.32 12.23
CA GLY A 236 -24.18 14.24 12.77
C GLY A 236 -23.92 15.34 13.79
N ARG A 237 -24.28 16.59 13.48
CA ARG A 237 -24.18 17.72 14.41
C ARG A 237 -25.12 17.56 15.62
N TRP A 238 -26.32 17.01 15.41
CA TRP A 238 -27.26 16.70 16.50
C TRP A 238 -26.63 15.80 17.56
N VAL A 239 -25.92 14.74 17.12
CA VAL A 239 -25.17 13.82 18.00
C VAL A 239 -24.01 14.54 18.67
N LEU A 240 -23.27 15.37 17.92
CA LEU A 240 -22.12 16.10 18.45
C LEU A 240 -22.51 17.09 19.57
N GLU A 241 -23.57 17.88 19.39
CA GLU A 241 -23.99 18.89 20.38
C GLU A 241 -24.46 18.25 21.69
N ARG A 242 -25.19 17.13 21.61
CA ARG A 242 -25.62 16.40 22.82
C ARG A 242 -24.48 15.65 23.50
N SER A 243 -23.58 15.05 22.71
CA SER A 243 -22.36 14.45 23.25
C SER A 243 -21.47 15.49 23.93
N ARG A 244 -21.38 16.70 23.34
CA ARG A 244 -20.67 17.85 23.93
C ARG A 244 -21.27 18.26 25.27
N ALA A 245 -22.60 18.33 25.38
CA ALA A 245 -23.27 18.67 26.63
C ALA A 245 -22.92 17.69 27.77
N ASN A 246 -22.80 16.39 27.46
CA ASN A 246 -22.43 15.36 28.43
C ASN A 246 -20.93 15.32 28.76
N LEU A 247 -20.08 15.64 27.79
CA LEU A 247 -18.61 15.43 27.90
C LEU A 247 -17.82 16.70 28.18
N ALA A 248 -18.43 17.89 28.16
CA ALA A 248 -17.72 19.17 28.34
C ALA A 248 -16.88 19.22 29.63
N SER A 249 -17.38 18.65 30.73
CA SER A 249 -16.65 18.57 32.00
C SER A 249 -15.44 17.61 31.96
N ARG A 250 -15.44 16.65 31.04
CA ARG A 250 -14.36 15.65 30.85
C ARG A 250 -13.24 16.16 29.92
N TYR A 251 -13.53 17.19 29.13
CA TYR A 251 -12.62 17.85 28.19
C TYR A 251 -12.62 19.37 28.40
N PRO A 252 -12.12 19.86 29.56
CA PRO A 252 -12.20 21.27 29.90
C PRO A 252 -11.35 22.15 28.98
N ILE A 253 -11.82 23.37 28.72
CA ILE A 253 -11.05 24.43 28.06
C ILE A 253 -10.33 25.22 29.16
N ILE A 254 -9.00 25.23 29.14
CA ILE A 254 -8.17 25.91 30.13
C ILE A 254 -7.66 27.21 29.53
N SER A 255 -7.84 28.34 30.22
CA SER A 255 -7.35 29.66 29.79
C SER A 255 -7.80 30.11 28.39
N GLY A 256 -8.95 29.62 27.91
CA GLY A 256 -9.44 29.88 26.55
C GLY A 256 -8.67 29.14 25.44
N GLU A 257 -7.75 28.24 25.80
CA GLU A 257 -6.95 27.46 24.87
C GLU A 257 -7.68 26.16 24.51
N HIS A 258 -7.94 25.96 23.22
CA HIS A 258 -8.61 24.75 22.75
C HIS A 258 -7.64 23.56 22.70
N THR A 259 -7.96 22.50 23.45
CA THR A 259 -7.17 21.27 23.44
C THR A 259 -7.35 20.49 22.14
N VAL A 260 -6.23 20.22 21.47
CA VAL A 260 -6.13 19.38 20.28
C VAL A 260 -6.00 17.91 20.69
N ALA A 261 -5.05 17.60 21.56
CA ALA A 261 -4.75 16.24 21.99
C ALA A 261 -4.13 16.21 23.40
N TYR A 262 -4.31 15.09 24.09
CA TYR A 262 -3.62 14.76 25.33
C TYR A 262 -2.58 13.68 25.03
N LEU A 263 -1.34 13.90 25.42
CA LEU A 263 -0.24 12.96 25.24
C LEU A 263 -0.06 12.17 26.53
N TRP A 264 0.08 10.85 26.39
CA TRP A 264 0.13 9.91 27.49
C TRP A 264 1.32 8.97 27.33
N ALA A 265 1.88 8.54 28.46
CA ALA A 265 2.82 7.43 28.54
C ALA A 265 2.19 6.30 29.35
N ARG A 266 2.30 5.06 28.86
CA ARG A 266 2.12 3.88 29.72
C ARG A 266 3.22 3.89 30.77
N THR A 267 2.95 3.37 31.95
CA THR A 267 3.94 3.24 33.02
C THR A 267 4.11 1.79 33.45
N ALA A 268 5.33 1.44 33.86
CA ALA A 268 5.67 0.15 34.45
C ALA A 268 6.23 0.33 35.86
N ARG A 269 6.10 -0.68 36.72
CA ARG A 269 6.69 -0.66 38.07
C ARG A 269 8.18 -0.94 38.01
N ASP A 270 8.94 -0.08 38.66
CA ASP A 270 10.36 -0.28 38.88
C ASP A 270 10.61 -1.44 39.86
N LYS A 271 11.64 -2.26 39.60
CA LYS A 271 11.97 -3.42 40.46
C LYS A 271 12.61 -3.01 41.79
N VAL A 272 13.27 -1.85 41.83
CA VAL A 272 14.07 -1.40 42.97
C VAL A 272 13.27 -0.43 43.85
N SER A 273 12.78 0.66 43.25
CA SER A 273 12.06 1.72 43.98
C SER A 273 10.56 1.44 44.17
N THR A 274 9.99 0.46 43.45
CA THR A 274 8.54 0.21 43.32
C THR A 274 7.73 1.35 42.68
N GLY A 275 8.35 2.50 42.39
CA GLY A 275 7.73 3.63 41.70
C GLY A 275 7.43 3.35 40.23
N ARG A 276 6.72 4.29 39.59
CA ARG A 276 6.25 4.14 38.20
C ARG A 276 7.18 4.82 37.20
N ILE A 277 7.68 4.05 36.24
CA ILE A 277 8.51 4.51 35.13
C ILE A 277 7.61 4.80 33.93
N PRO A 278 7.47 6.05 33.45
CA PRO A 278 6.79 6.33 32.20
C PRO A 278 7.59 5.77 31.03
N LEU A 279 6.94 5.12 30.07
CA LEU A 279 7.56 4.43 28.94
C LEU A 279 7.51 5.31 27.69
N LEU A 280 8.61 6.01 27.42
CA LEU A 280 8.77 6.94 26.32
C LEU A 280 9.87 6.48 25.38
N LYS A 281 9.65 6.59 24.07
CA LYS A 281 10.69 6.33 23.05
C LYS A 281 11.59 7.52 22.80
N SER A 282 11.08 8.73 23.02
CA SER A 282 11.80 9.98 22.90
C SER A 282 11.26 10.98 23.92
N PHE A 283 12.12 11.86 24.42
CA PHE A 283 11.70 13.01 25.21
C PHE A 283 11.28 14.21 24.35
N TRP A 284 11.50 14.16 23.03
CA TRP A 284 11.07 15.22 22.12
C TRP A 284 9.57 15.20 21.86
N LEU A 285 8.92 16.36 22.00
CA LEU A 285 7.55 16.61 21.55
C LEU A 285 7.50 17.33 20.19
N CYS A 286 8.47 18.21 19.92
CA CYS A 286 8.62 18.91 18.65
C CYS A 286 10.09 19.28 18.41
N ARG A 287 10.60 19.00 17.21
CA ARG A 287 12.00 19.32 16.82
C ARG A 287 12.12 20.47 15.82
N LYS A 288 11.01 21.08 15.41
CA LYS A 288 11.03 22.17 14.42
C LYS A 288 11.73 23.40 14.99
N LYS A 289 12.74 23.92 14.29
CA LYS A 289 13.51 25.12 14.68
C LYS A 289 12.56 26.30 14.98
N GLY A 290 12.81 27.02 16.08
CA GLY A 290 11.95 28.11 16.57
C GLY A 290 10.68 27.65 17.29
N ARG A 291 10.45 26.34 17.40
CA ARG A 291 9.31 25.71 18.10
C ARG A 291 9.75 24.39 18.77
N ARG A 292 11.02 24.24 19.13
CA ARG A 292 11.51 23.02 19.77
C ARG A 292 10.88 22.92 21.16
N VAL A 293 10.41 21.71 21.47
CA VAL A 293 9.84 21.39 22.77
C VAL A 293 10.23 19.97 23.16
N ALA A 294 10.76 19.80 24.37
CA ALA A 294 11.13 18.52 24.95
C ALA A 294 10.62 18.38 26.39
N LEU A 295 10.48 17.13 26.84
CA LEU A 295 10.16 16.76 28.21
C LEU A 295 11.44 16.42 28.97
N LEU A 296 11.73 17.12 30.06
CA LEU A 296 12.79 16.74 30.99
C LEU A 296 12.18 15.88 32.10
N PRO A 297 12.56 14.58 32.22
CA PRO A 297 12.11 13.75 33.34
C PRO A 297 12.78 14.17 34.65
N VAL A 298 11.99 14.30 35.72
CA VAL A 298 12.43 14.65 37.07
C VAL A 298 11.89 13.62 38.06
N PRO A 299 12.74 12.79 38.69
CA PRO A 299 12.27 11.83 39.69
C PRO A 299 11.73 12.58 40.92
N SER A 300 10.58 12.14 41.45
CA SER A 300 10.04 12.69 42.68
C SER A 300 10.95 12.39 43.87
N ALA A 301 10.89 13.22 44.92
CA ALA A 301 11.74 13.05 46.11
C ALA A 301 11.54 11.71 46.83
N ASP A 302 10.30 11.17 46.80
CA ASP A 302 9.94 9.85 47.34
C ASP A 302 10.25 8.68 46.39
N ARG A 303 10.72 8.98 45.16
CA ARG A 303 11.00 8.02 44.09
C ARG A 303 9.80 7.14 43.69
N LEU A 304 8.58 7.62 43.90
CA LEU A 304 7.36 6.90 43.52
C LEU A 304 6.89 7.26 42.11
N ARG A 305 7.25 8.43 41.58
CA ARG A 305 6.84 8.88 40.25
C ARG A 305 7.92 9.69 39.54
N VAL A 306 7.77 9.84 38.23
CA VAL A 306 8.59 10.73 37.41
C VAL A 306 7.69 11.87 36.96
N ASP A 307 8.01 13.09 37.41
CA ASP A 307 7.39 14.33 36.96
C ASP A 307 8.12 14.85 35.71
N PHE A 308 7.53 15.83 35.02
CA PHE A 308 8.12 16.39 33.80
C PHE A 308 8.20 17.90 33.86
N VAL A 309 9.33 18.44 33.38
CA VAL A 309 9.49 19.88 33.08
C VAL A 309 9.51 20.06 31.57
N LEU A 310 8.81 21.08 31.08
CA LEU A 310 8.76 21.37 29.65
C LEU A 310 9.89 22.31 29.25
N LEU A 311 10.82 21.83 28.42
CA LEU A 311 11.91 22.62 27.85
C LEU A 311 11.48 23.22 26.51
N ARG A 312 11.76 24.51 26.32
CA ARG A 312 11.44 25.27 25.10
C ARG A 312 12.71 25.69 24.37
N ASP A 313 12.55 26.29 23.18
CA ASP A 313 13.67 26.75 22.34
C ASP A 313 14.73 27.52 23.13
N SER A 314 14.33 28.46 24.00
CA SER A 314 15.25 29.25 24.85
C SER A 314 16.02 28.42 25.87
N ASP A 315 15.39 27.38 26.41
CA ASP A 315 15.98 26.50 27.42
C ASP A 315 16.97 25.54 26.75
N LEU A 316 16.60 25.04 25.57
CA LEU A 316 17.38 24.08 24.77
C LEU A 316 18.64 24.71 24.17
N ASP A 317 18.71 26.04 24.08
CA ASP A 317 19.90 26.77 23.67
C ASP A 317 20.87 27.05 24.83
N GLN A 318 20.50 26.68 26.08
CA GLN A 318 21.32 26.85 27.30
C GLN A 318 21.39 25.55 28.12
N PRO A 319 21.90 24.43 27.54
CA PRO A 319 21.97 23.13 28.21
C PRO A 319 22.76 23.16 29.54
N GLU A 320 23.79 23.99 29.64
CA GLU A 320 24.60 24.17 30.86
C GLU A 320 23.76 24.61 32.06
N ARG A 321 22.80 25.51 31.83
CA ARG A 321 21.88 25.99 32.87
C ARG A 321 20.93 24.89 33.31
N ILE A 322 20.37 24.15 32.35
CA ILE A 322 19.43 23.06 32.64
C ILE A 322 20.11 21.96 33.47
N ILE A 323 21.36 21.62 33.16
CA ILE A 323 22.14 20.65 33.93
C ILE A 323 22.45 21.17 35.35
N ALA A 324 22.83 22.45 35.48
CA ALA A 324 23.08 23.06 36.79
C ALA A 324 21.83 23.10 37.68
N ASP A 325 20.67 23.40 37.10
CA ASP A 325 19.38 23.47 37.80
C ASP A 325 18.81 22.08 38.15
N ASN A 326 19.35 21.00 37.55
CA ASN A 326 18.85 19.63 37.70
C ASN A 326 19.99 18.65 38.01
N PRO A 327 20.49 18.60 39.27
CA PRO A 327 21.66 17.80 39.65
C PRO A 327 21.56 16.29 39.37
N HIS A 328 20.35 15.75 39.26
CA HIS A 328 20.12 14.35 38.90
C HIS A 328 20.61 14.02 37.48
N LEU A 329 20.65 14.99 36.57
CA LEU A 329 21.19 14.80 35.22
C LEU A 329 22.69 14.46 35.26
N SER A 330 23.46 15.12 36.13
CA SER A 330 24.87 14.79 36.31
C SER A 330 25.06 13.41 36.94
N ALA A 331 24.19 13.00 37.87
CA ALA A 331 24.18 11.65 38.42
C ALA A 331 23.83 10.57 37.37
N TRP A 332 23.12 10.96 36.32
CA TRP A 332 22.84 10.14 35.15
C TRP A 332 23.92 10.18 34.07
N GLU A 333 25.05 10.85 34.33
CA GLU A 333 26.15 11.06 33.37
C GLU A 333 25.73 11.86 32.13
N VAL A 334 24.70 12.70 32.23
CA VAL A 334 24.31 13.62 31.16
C VAL A 334 25.17 14.88 31.25
N THR A 335 25.92 15.14 30.19
CA THR A 335 26.80 16.30 30.01
C THR A 335 26.20 17.27 29.00
N VAL A 336 26.78 18.47 28.88
CA VAL A 336 26.37 19.47 27.88
C VAL A 336 26.44 18.88 26.47
N ASP A 337 27.53 18.16 26.15
CA ASP A 337 27.75 17.57 24.83
C ASP A 337 26.76 16.44 24.51
N THR A 338 26.31 15.70 25.53
CA THR A 338 25.43 14.53 25.37
C THR A 338 23.95 14.86 25.60
N PHE A 339 23.61 16.06 26.06
CA PHE A 339 22.24 16.46 26.41
C PHE A 339 21.26 16.34 25.24
N SER A 340 21.68 16.76 24.05
CA SER A 340 20.84 16.65 22.84
C SER A 340 20.54 15.19 22.49
N ASP A 341 21.52 14.31 22.63
CA ASP A 341 21.36 12.86 22.38
C ASP A 341 20.52 12.19 23.47
N PHE A 342 20.67 12.61 24.72
CA PHE A 342 19.80 12.20 25.81
C PHE A 342 18.32 12.50 25.50
N LEU A 343 18.01 13.70 25.01
CA LEU A 343 16.64 14.06 24.63
C LEU A 343 16.11 13.30 23.41
N LYS A 344 16.99 12.89 22.47
CA LYS A 344 16.61 12.05 21.33
C LYS A 344 16.07 10.70 21.80
N LEU A 345 16.67 10.15 22.86
CA LEU A 345 16.24 8.93 23.51
C LEU A 345 15.04 9.19 24.45
N GLY A 346 14.45 8.11 24.95
CA GLY A 346 13.46 8.13 26.02
C GLY A 346 13.83 7.14 27.12
N THR A 347 12.88 6.79 27.98
CA THR A 347 13.06 5.75 29.01
C THR A 347 13.11 4.34 28.44
N MET A 348 12.64 4.14 27.21
CA MET A 348 12.53 2.83 26.56
C MET A 348 13.19 2.81 25.17
N ASN A 349 13.82 1.69 24.86
CA ASN A 349 14.24 1.31 23.51
C ASN A 349 14.00 -0.21 23.28
N ARG A 350 14.59 -0.78 22.21
CA ARG A 350 14.45 -2.21 21.90
C ARG A 350 15.14 -3.15 22.89
N ALA A 351 16.19 -2.68 23.56
CA ALA A 351 16.94 -3.47 24.53
C ALA A 351 16.19 -3.57 25.88
N GLY A 352 15.43 -2.53 26.23
CA GLY A 352 14.59 -2.52 27.43
C GLY A 352 14.26 -1.11 27.89
N VAL A 353 13.98 -0.98 29.19
CA VAL A 353 13.61 0.25 29.86
C VAL A 353 14.65 0.56 30.93
N TRP A 354 15.14 1.79 30.98
CA TRP A 354 15.93 2.30 32.11
C TRP A 354 15.02 3.09 33.06
N SER A 355 15.40 3.14 34.34
CA SER A 355 14.60 3.78 35.39
C SER A 355 15.17 5.14 35.78
N PRO A 356 14.43 6.26 35.62
CA PRO A 356 14.81 7.54 36.20
C PRO A 356 14.81 7.54 37.74
N LEU A 357 14.16 6.56 38.37
CA LEU A 357 13.99 6.51 39.83
C LEU A 357 15.15 5.83 40.54
N SER A 358 15.76 4.83 39.90
CA SER A 358 16.73 3.91 40.51
C SER A 358 17.97 3.66 39.68
N GLY A 359 18.05 4.18 38.45
CA GLY A 359 19.16 3.97 37.54
C GLY A 359 19.52 5.21 36.73
N ARG A 360 20.16 4.98 35.59
CA ARG A 360 20.62 6.00 34.64
C ARG A 360 20.43 5.54 33.20
N PRO A 361 20.45 6.45 32.21
CA PRO A 361 20.37 6.10 30.80
C PRO A 361 21.37 5.01 30.40
N GLY A 362 20.95 4.09 29.52
CA GLY A 362 21.77 2.97 29.07
C GLY A 362 21.77 1.73 29.98
N MET A 363 21.37 1.85 31.26
CA MET A 363 21.27 0.71 32.17
C MET A 363 19.85 0.14 32.20
N ILE A 364 19.69 -1.13 31.80
CA ILE A 364 18.37 -1.78 31.70
C ILE A 364 17.84 -2.13 33.11
N ALA A 365 16.73 -1.51 33.48
CA ALA A 365 15.97 -1.81 34.70
C ALA A 365 14.87 -2.86 34.44
N LEU A 366 14.17 -2.77 33.30
CA LEU A 366 13.15 -3.73 32.88
C LEU A 366 13.43 -4.23 31.47
N THR A 367 13.37 -5.53 31.28
CA THR A 367 13.42 -6.16 29.95
C THR A 367 12.04 -6.17 29.30
N THR A 368 11.96 -6.46 28.00
CA THR A 368 10.67 -6.67 27.32
C THR A 368 9.83 -7.78 27.96
N GLU A 369 10.48 -8.82 28.48
CA GLU A 369 9.80 -9.92 29.16
C GLU A 369 9.23 -9.49 30.51
N ASP A 370 9.93 -8.62 31.25
CA ASP A 370 9.38 -8.01 32.45
C ASP A 370 8.12 -7.20 32.16
N LEU A 371 8.11 -6.44 31.06
CA LEU A 371 6.94 -5.66 30.65
C LEU A 371 5.75 -6.53 30.28
N ARG A 372 5.99 -7.64 29.57
CA ARG A 372 4.93 -8.63 29.26
C ARG A 372 4.37 -9.22 30.54
N ARG A 373 5.22 -9.65 31.47
CA ARG A 373 4.81 -10.19 32.77
C ARG A 373 4.00 -9.16 33.58
N GLN A 374 4.48 -7.91 33.66
CA GLN A 374 3.75 -6.84 34.33
C GLN A 374 2.40 -6.56 33.65
N GLY A 375 2.35 -6.59 32.32
CA GLY A 375 1.09 -6.48 31.56
C GLY A 375 0.10 -7.60 31.91
N GLN A 376 0.56 -8.87 31.90
CA GLN A 376 -0.28 -10.01 32.31
C GLN A 376 -0.80 -9.91 33.74
N GLN A 377 -0.03 -9.28 34.63
CA GLN A 377 -0.37 -9.07 36.04
C GLN A 377 -1.23 -7.81 36.27
N GLY A 378 -1.52 -7.02 35.22
CA GLY A 378 -2.26 -5.76 35.35
C GLY A 378 -1.48 -4.65 36.07
N LEU A 379 -0.15 -4.69 36.06
CA LEU A 379 0.72 -3.71 36.74
C LEU A 379 1.07 -2.49 35.87
N LEU A 380 0.77 -2.55 34.57
CA LEU A 380 0.91 -1.41 33.67
C LEU A 380 -0.21 -0.39 33.94
N ASP A 381 0.12 0.89 33.83
CA ASP A 381 -0.83 2.01 34.03
C ASP A 381 -0.53 3.13 33.03
N THR A 382 -1.12 4.31 33.19
CA THR A 382 -0.90 5.46 32.29
C THR A 382 -0.68 6.77 33.06
N GLN A 383 0.08 7.68 32.47
CA GLN A 383 0.35 9.02 33.00
C GLN A 383 0.25 10.04 31.86
N MET A 384 -0.51 11.12 32.07
CA MET A 384 -0.59 12.22 31.11
C MET A 384 0.70 13.04 31.19
N ILE A 385 1.41 13.19 30.08
CA ILE A 385 2.74 13.83 30.04
C ILE A 385 2.69 15.24 29.46
N SER A 386 1.72 15.53 28.57
CA SER A 386 1.57 16.86 27.96
C SER A 386 0.17 17.03 27.37
N VAL A 387 -0.29 18.28 27.32
CA VAL A 387 -1.48 18.69 26.56
C VAL A 387 -1.05 19.55 25.38
N VAL A 388 -1.58 19.23 24.20
CA VAL A 388 -1.38 20.02 22.99
C VAL A 388 -2.59 20.92 22.78
N VAL A 389 -2.35 22.21 22.71
CA VAL A 389 -3.38 23.24 22.51
C VAL A 389 -3.12 24.02 21.22
N GLU A 390 -4.18 24.61 20.66
CA GLU A 390 -4.10 25.51 19.52
C GLU A 390 -4.34 26.94 19.99
N VAL A 391 -3.36 27.83 19.74
CA VAL A 391 -3.44 29.25 20.13
C VAL A 391 -3.24 30.13 18.90
N VAL A 392 -4.14 31.10 18.71
CA VAL A 392 -3.98 32.16 17.72
C VAL A 392 -3.22 33.30 18.38
N LYS A 393 -1.94 33.50 18.02
CA LYS A 393 -1.18 34.65 18.54
C LYS A 393 -1.83 35.98 18.12
N PRO A 394 -1.82 37.02 18.97
CA PRO A 394 -2.27 38.36 18.59
C PRO A 394 -1.61 38.81 17.28
N GLY A 395 -2.41 39.22 16.28
CA GLY A 395 -1.94 39.66 14.96
C GLY A 395 -1.56 38.53 13.97
N ALA A 396 -1.57 37.26 14.37
CA ALA A 396 -1.23 36.13 13.49
C ALA A 396 -2.47 35.60 12.73
N LYS A 397 -2.31 35.32 11.43
CA LYS A 397 -3.37 34.74 10.58
C LYS A 397 -3.53 33.21 10.72
N LYS A 398 -2.57 32.53 11.33
CA LYS A 398 -2.56 31.06 11.50
C LYS A 398 -2.41 30.73 12.98
N ALA A 399 -3.24 29.82 13.45
CA ALA A 399 -3.08 29.25 14.78
C ALA A 399 -1.81 28.38 14.82
N VAL A 400 -1.17 28.34 15.98
CA VAL A 400 0.05 27.56 16.20
C VAL A 400 -0.22 26.58 17.33
N LYS A 401 0.29 25.37 17.17
CA LYS A 401 0.20 24.32 18.20
C LYS A 401 1.24 24.60 19.28
N PHE A 402 0.80 24.58 20.53
CA PHE A 402 1.62 24.74 21.72
C PHE A 402 1.47 23.53 22.62
N TYR A 403 2.50 23.28 23.41
CA TYR A 403 2.56 22.19 24.37
C TYR A 403 2.61 22.81 25.77
N ARG A 404 1.85 22.22 26.69
CA ARG A 404 1.90 22.54 28.11
C ARG A 404 1.83 21.27 28.94
N LEU A 405 2.18 21.39 30.21
CA LEU A 405 1.91 20.34 31.19
C LEU A 405 0.40 20.29 31.49
N PRO A 406 -0.14 19.11 31.85
CA PRO A 406 -1.54 18.99 32.23
C PRO A 406 -1.84 19.70 33.55
N SER A 407 -3.03 20.25 33.66
CA SER A 407 -3.54 20.82 34.92
C SER A 407 -4.22 19.74 35.79
N ASP A 408 -4.32 19.97 37.10
CA ASP A 408 -4.97 19.03 38.02
C ASP A 408 -6.43 18.75 37.63
N SER A 409 -7.15 19.77 37.16
CA SER A 409 -8.53 19.61 36.70
C SER A 409 -8.63 18.71 35.47
N GLU A 410 -7.65 18.74 34.55
CA GLU A 410 -7.60 17.84 33.40
C GLU A 410 -7.25 16.40 33.79
N ILE A 411 -6.37 16.22 34.77
CA ILE A 411 -6.00 14.90 35.30
C ILE A 411 -7.22 14.24 35.96
N VAL A 412 -7.95 15.00 36.79
CA VAL A 412 -9.21 14.53 37.41
C VAL A 412 -10.26 14.25 36.35
N ALA A 413 -10.45 15.15 35.38
CA ALA A 413 -11.40 14.97 34.28
C ALA A 413 -11.12 13.73 33.42
N ALA A 414 -9.86 13.29 33.32
CA ALA A 414 -9.43 12.10 32.59
C ALA A 414 -9.73 10.77 33.29
N SER A 415 -10.14 10.80 34.55
CA SER A 415 -10.38 9.61 35.37
C SER A 415 -11.85 9.54 35.80
N PRO A 416 -12.79 9.15 34.91
CA PRO A 416 -14.17 8.94 35.30
C PRO A 416 -14.32 7.78 36.28
N GLU A 417 -15.37 7.84 37.11
CA GLU A 417 -15.67 6.80 38.08
C GLU A 417 -16.21 5.55 37.36
N ILE A 418 -16.07 4.38 38.00
CA ILE A 418 -16.52 3.11 37.42
C ILE A 418 -18.04 3.11 37.21
N GLU A 419 -18.77 3.78 38.09
CA GLU A 419 -20.21 3.97 38.04
C GLU A 419 -20.65 4.75 36.80
N ASP A 420 -19.85 5.75 36.37
CA ASP A 420 -20.12 6.52 35.16
C ASP A 420 -20.12 5.61 33.93
N LEU A 421 -19.11 4.73 33.83
CA LEU A 421 -19.02 3.75 32.76
C LEU A 421 -20.16 2.73 32.85
N ALA A 422 -20.43 2.19 34.03
CA ALA A 422 -21.49 1.20 34.22
C ALA A 422 -22.88 1.76 33.87
N ALA A 423 -23.13 3.05 34.15
CA ALA A 423 -24.38 3.71 33.79
C ALA A 423 -24.54 3.83 32.27
N ILE A 424 -23.53 4.36 31.57
CA ILE A 424 -23.61 4.58 30.12
C ILE A 424 -23.75 3.27 29.34
N PHE A 425 -23.05 2.21 29.73
CA PHE A 425 -23.10 0.94 29.01
C PHE A 425 -24.28 0.05 29.41
N ARG A 426 -25.05 0.39 30.46
CA ARG A 426 -26.25 -0.36 30.86
C ARG A 426 -27.32 -0.35 29.77
N ASP A 427 -27.49 0.79 29.10
CA ASP A 427 -28.56 1.02 28.13
C ASP A 427 -28.13 0.67 26.69
N LEU A 428 -26.86 0.31 26.49
CA LEU A 428 -26.35 -0.17 25.22
C LEU A 428 -26.58 -1.68 25.09
N PRO A 429 -27.11 -2.16 23.96
CA PRO A 429 -27.12 -3.59 23.65
C PRO A 429 -25.72 -4.19 23.83
N PHE A 430 -25.62 -5.42 24.33
CA PHE A 430 -24.35 -6.11 24.61
C PHE A 430 -23.42 -5.44 25.63
N GLY A 431 -23.85 -4.37 26.31
CA GLY A 431 -23.13 -3.75 27.41
C GLY A 431 -21.72 -3.28 27.06
N MET A 432 -20.79 -3.39 28.02
CA MET A 432 -19.37 -3.08 27.81
C MET A 432 -18.74 -3.93 26.69
N PRO A 433 -17.77 -3.40 25.92
CA PRO A 433 -17.02 -4.14 24.90
C PRO A 433 -16.09 -5.24 25.46
N ASP A 434 -16.71 -6.28 26.00
CA ASP A 434 -16.04 -7.39 26.70
C ASP A 434 -15.60 -8.53 25.79
N GLU A 435 -15.87 -8.42 24.48
CA GLU A 435 -15.42 -9.40 23.50
C GLU A 435 -13.89 -9.46 23.47
N ALA A 436 -13.37 -10.66 23.19
CA ALA A 436 -11.94 -10.90 23.16
C ALA A 436 -11.27 -10.12 22.03
N THR A 437 -10.12 -9.53 22.32
CA THR A 437 -9.21 -9.04 21.27
C THR A 437 -8.51 -10.21 20.56
N PRO A 438 -7.88 -9.97 19.40
CA PRO A 438 -7.07 -10.99 18.74
C PRO A 438 -5.88 -11.41 19.62
N ALA A 439 -5.68 -12.71 19.79
CA ALA A 439 -4.62 -13.24 20.63
C ALA A 439 -3.22 -12.94 20.12
N GLY A 440 -3.03 -12.93 18.79
CA GLY A 440 -1.72 -12.78 18.18
C GLY A 440 -0.72 -13.86 18.58
N GLY A 441 0.57 -13.56 18.45
CA GLY A 441 1.65 -14.40 18.99
C GLY A 441 2.13 -15.56 18.11
N GLY A 442 1.54 -15.79 16.94
CA GLY A 442 2.08 -16.71 15.92
C GLY A 442 3.07 -16.02 14.97
N SER A 443 3.48 -16.72 13.92
CA SER A 443 4.13 -16.09 12.77
C SER A 443 3.08 -15.69 11.71
N GLY A 444 3.51 -15.07 10.62
CA GLY A 444 2.61 -14.59 9.57
C GLY A 444 1.63 -13.49 10.01
N ALA A 445 0.34 -13.65 9.70
CA ALA A 445 -0.73 -12.65 9.88
C ALA A 445 -0.94 -12.26 11.34
N SER A 446 -0.84 -13.23 12.24
CA SER A 446 -1.01 -13.04 13.68
C SER A 446 0.04 -12.11 14.32
N ARG A 447 1.15 -11.82 13.63
CA ARG A 447 2.15 -10.80 14.03
C ARG A 447 1.59 -9.38 14.05
N ALA A 448 0.46 -9.15 13.39
CA ALA A 448 -0.26 -7.87 13.43
C ALA A 448 -0.78 -7.54 14.84
N PHE A 449 -0.81 -8.51 15.77
CA PHE A 449 -1.43 -8.36 17.08
C PHE A 449 -0.44 -8.64 18.21
N SER A 450 -0.39 -7.73 19.18
CA SER A 450 0.46 -7.89 20.38
C SER A 450 -0.28 -7.62 21.69
N LEU A 451 -1.56 -7.29 21.63
CA LEU A 451 -2.38 -6.85 22.77
C LEU A 451 -2.36 -7.86 23.92
N HIS A 452 -2.62 -9.15 23.61
CA HIS A 452 -2.68 -10.19 24.61
C HIS A 452 -1.34 -10.42 25.31
N ASN A 453 -0.20 -10.13 24.67
CA ASN A 453 1.12 -10.26 25.31
C ASN A 453 1.26 -9.34 26.52
N TYR A 454 0.45 -8.28 26.59
CA TYR A 454 0.48 -7.25 27.64
C TYR A 454 -0.81 -7.21 28.48
N GLY A 455 -1.59 -8.29 28.47
CA GLY A 455 -2.79 -8.41 29.30
C GLY A 455 -4.03 -7.67 28.79
N LEU A 456 -3.96 -7.00 27.63
CA LEU A 456 -5.11 -6.38 26.97
C LEU A 456 -5.86 -7.48 26.20
N LYS A 457 -6.86 -8.08 26.83
CA LYS A 457 -7.55 -9.30 26.35
C LYS A 457 -8.96 -9.05 25.87
N LYS A 458 -9.53 -7.88 26.21
CA LYS A 458 -10.87 -7.44 25.80
C LYS A 458 -10.79 -6.13 25.05
N TRP A 459 -11.75 -5.86 24.17
CA TRP A 459 -11.75 -4.62 23.39
C TRP A 459 -11.85 -3.37 24.26
N ARG A 460 -12.52 -3.41 25.42
CA ARG A 460 -12.50 -2.28 26.37
C ARG A 460 -11.09 -1.91 26.86
N ASP A 461 -10.15 -2.86 26.89
CA ASP A 461 -8.82 -2.68 27.47
C ASP A 461 -7.90 -1.80 26.59
N ILE A 462 -8.27 -1.58 25.32
CA ILE A 462 -7.49 -0.72 24.41
C ILE A 462 -7.90 0.76 24.48
N PHE A 463 -8.78 1.13 25.41
CA PHE A 463 -9.26 2.50 25.63
C PHE A 463 -8.90 2.96 27.05
N THR A 464 -8.60 4.25 27.25
CA THR A 464 -8.62 4.82 28.61
C THR A 464 -10.06 4.89 29.12
N SER A 465 -10.26 4.99 30.44
CA SER A 465 -11.60 5.12 31.02
C SER A 465 -12.36 6.33 30.45
N ARG A 466 -11.69 7.48 30.26
CA ARG A 466 -12.31 8.65 29.61
C ARG A 466 -12.63 8.41 28.13
N GLN A 467 -11.73 7.78 27.37
CA GLN A 467 -12.00 7.44 25.96
C GLN A 467 -13.21 6.51 25.84
N LEU A 468 -13.31 5.50 26.71
CA LEU A 468 -14.41 4.55 26.73
C LEU A 468 -15.73 5.22 27.13
N LEU A 469 -15.73 6.12 28.11
CA LEU A 469 -16.89 6.94 28.47
C LEU A 469 -17.33 7.81 27.29
N ALA A 470 -16.39 8.49 26.62
CA ALA A 470 -16.69 9.33 25.47
C ALA A 470 -17.33 8.51 24.34
N LEU A 471 -16.76 7.35 23.98
CA LEU A 471 -17.34 6.46 22.98
C LEU A 471 -18.72 5.92 23.41
N GLY A 472 -18.90 5.57 24.68
CA GLY A 472 -20.21 5.17 25.21
C GLY A 472 -21.27 6.28 25.03
N VAL A 473 -20.94 7.52 25.40
CA VAL A 473 -21.83 8.68 25.21
C VAL A 473 -22.17 8.88 23.73
N PHE A 474 -21.17 8.90 22.84
CA PHE A 474 -21.44 9.03 21.40
C PHE A 474 -22.31 7.88 20.88
N ALA A 475 -22.10 6.64 21.34
CA ALA A 475 -22.92 5.49 20.92
C ALA A 475 -24.39 5.63 21.38
N VAL A 476 -24.62 6.04 22.63
CA VAL A 476 -25.98 6.31 23.16
C VAL A 476 -26.64 7.42 22.36
N GLN A 477 -25.93 8.54 22.15
CA GLN A 477 -26.47 9.69 21.41
C GLN A 477 -26.72 9.36 19.93
N THR A 478 -25.88 8.52 19.31
CA THR A 478 -26.16 8.00 17.96
C THR A 478 -27.43 7.14 17.95
N ARG A 479 -27.65 6.27 18.95
CA ARG A 479 -28.88 5.47 19.04
C ARG A 479 -30.12 6.32 19.28
N GLU A 480 -30.03 7.33 20.14
CA GLU A 480 -31.14 8.28 20.34
C GLU A 480 -31.49 8.99 19.03
N ALA A 481 -30.49 9.48 18.28
CA ALA A 481 -30.72 10.07 16.96
C ALA A 481 -31.45 9.09 16.03
N ILE A 482 -31.01 7.83 15.97
CA ILE A 482 -31.63 6.78 15.16
C ILE A 482 -33.09 6.54 15.58
N GLN A 483 -33.38 6.52 16.88
CA GLN A 483 -34.74 6.36 17.39
C GLN A 483 -35.63 7.54 16.98
N VAL A 484 -35.14 8.78 17.08
CA VAL A 484 -35.89 9.97 16.66
C VAL A 484 -36.12 9.96 15.14
N ILE A 485 -35.10 9.65 14.34
CA ILE A 485 -35.21 9.51 12.87
C ILE A 485 -36.31 8.51 12.50
N ARG A 486 -36.36 7.37 13.19
CA ARG A 486 -37.39 6.34 12.96
C ARG A 486 -38.77 6.78 13.42
N HIS A 487 -38.87 7.39 14.59
CA HIS A 487 -40.13 7.85 15.15
C HIS A 487 -40.78 8.95 14.29
N ASN A 488 -39.96 9.85 13.76
CA ASN A 488 -40.41 10.92 12.87
C ASN A 488 -40.61 10.46 11.42
N GLU A 489 -40.40 9.17 11.11
CA GLU A 489 -40.49 8.61 9.76
C GLU A 489 -39.66 9.38 8.72
N GLU A 490 -38.48 9.84 9.13
CA GLU A 490 -37.58 10.60 8.25
C GLU A 490 -37.25 9.79 6.99
N PRO A 491 -37.26 10.43 5.79
CA PRO A 491 -36.80 9.77 4.58
C PRO A 491 -35.37 9.25 4.75
N ALA A 492 -35.09 8.09 4.16
CA ALA A 492 -33.78 7.43 4.28
C ALA A 492 -33.39 7.00 5.70
N SER A 493 -34.36 6.73 6.59
CA SER A 493 -34.12 6.34 7.99
C SER A 493 -33.01 5.29 8.20
N GLU A 494 -33.03 4.19 7.43
CA GLU A 494 -31.99 3.15 7.50
C GLU A 494 -30.60 3.67 7.08
N ALA A 495 -30.54 4.44 5.99
CA ALA A 495 -29.29 5.01 5.48
C ALA A 495 -28.70 6.04 6.45
N LEU A 496 -29.54 6.89 7.06
CA LEU A 496 -29.11 7.84 8.08
C LEU A 496 -28.54 7.12 9.29
N ALA A 497 -29.20 6.05 9.77
CA ALA A 497 -28.68 5.23 10.85
C ALA A 497 -27.32 4.60 10.51
N ALA A 498 -27.18 4.10 9.29
CA ALA A 498 -25.93 3.54 8.80
C ALA A 498 -24.81 4.60 8.73
N TYR A 499 -25.07 5.78 8.15
CA TYR A 499 -24.07 6.83 8.05
C TYR A 499 -23.67 7.43 9.40
N LEU A 500 -24.60 7.60 10.34
CA LEU A 500 -24.24 8.02 11.71
C LEU A 500 -23.32 6.99 12.39
N THR A 501 -23.53 5.70 12.12
CA THR A 501 -22.65 4.63 12.60
C THR A 501 -21.28 4.66 11.89
N ILE A 502 -21.21 5.05 10.61
CA ILE A 502 -19.93 5.34 9.94
C ILE A 502 -19.21 6.51 10.64
N LEU A 503 -19.91 7.59 10.99
CA LEU A 503 -19.31 8.72 11.72
C LEU A 503 -18.76 8.27 13.08
N PHE A 504 -19.50 7.44 13.80
CA PHE A 504 -19.04 6.83 15.04
C PHE A 504 -17.76 6.01 14.82
N GLY A 505 -17.73 5.11 13.83
CA GLY A 505 -16.56 4.30 13.53
C GLY A 505 -15.32 5.15 13.20
N ARG A 506 -15.51 6.24 12.45
CA ARG A 506 -14.43 7.21 12.18
C ARG A 506 -13.89 7.84 13.45
N LEU A 507 -14.75 8.23 14.38
CA LEU A 507 -14.33 8.73 15.69
C LEU A 507 -13.58 7.65 16.49
N ALA A 508 -14.13 6.43 16.58
CA ALA A 508 -13.51 5.32 17.31
C ALA A 508 -12.06 5.09 16.86
N ASN A 509 -11.78 5.17 15.55
CA ASN A 509 -10.44 5.03 14.99
C ASN A 509 -9.42 6.07 15.54
N TYR A 510 -9.86 7.22 16.06
CA TYR A 510 -9.01 8.23 16.71
C TYR A 510 -9.06 8.18 18.25
N MET A 511 -9.86 7.31 18.85
CA MET A 511 -10.16 7.31 20.28
C MET A 511 -9.58 6.11 21.03
N SER A 512 -8.58 5.40 20.49
CA SER A 512 -7.93 4.29 21.19
C SER A 512 -6.57 4.68 21.80
N THR A 513 -6.08 3.88 22.73
CA THR A 513 -4.69 3.96 23.26
C THR A 513 -3.63 3.51 22.27
N LEU A 514 -4.02 3.16 21.04
CA LEU A 514 -3.12 2.79 19.95
C LEU A 514 -2.88 3.96 18.99
N CYS A 515 -3.55 5.09 19.17
CA CYS A 515 -3.26 6.32 18.43
C CYS A 515 -1.90 6.91 18.83
N ILE A 516 -1.16 7.50 17.88
CA ILE A 516 0.15 8.11 18.13
C ILE A 516 0.17 9.59 17.76
N TRP A 517 1.05 10.36 18.38
CA TRP A 517 1.31 11.74 17.98
C TRP A 517 2.33 11.78 16.85
N ASP A 518 1.99 12.46 15.75
CA ASP A 518 2.95 12.82 14.71
C ASP A 518 3.43 14.25 14.96
N PRO A 519 4.66 14.45 15.48
CA PRO A 519 5.19 15.79 15.77
C PRO A 519 5.48 16.61 14.51
N THR A 520 5.65 15.97 13.35
CA THR A 520 5.93 16.64 12.08
C THR A 520 4.65 17.25 11.52
N ALA A 521 3.55 16.48 11.47
CA ALA A 521 2.24 17.00 11.09
C ALA A 521 1.55 17.77 12.25
N GLY A 522 1.99 17.53 13.48
CA GLY A 522 1.41 18.04 14.72
C GLY A 522 0.01 17.49 14.95
N GLU A 523 -0.26 16.23 14.64
CA GLU A 523 -1.62 15.67 14.69
C GLU A 523 -1.63 14.25 15.25
N VAL A 524 -2.81 13.82 15.71
CA VAL A 524 -3.02 12.42 16.11
C VAL A 524 -3.13 11.56 14.84
N LYS A 525 -2.34 10.50 14.74
CA LYS A 525 -2.54 9.43 13.76
C LYS A 525 -3.47 8.38 14.34
N GLN A 526 -4.40 7.96 13.51
CA GLN A 526 -5.42 6.98 13.83
C GLN A 526 -4.84 5.59 14.15
N THR A 527 -5.65 4.77 14.81
CA THR A 527 -5.37 3.38 15.21
C THR A 527 -4.80 2.56 14.06
N PHE A 528 -5.46 2.63 12.90
CA PHE A 528 -5.04 1.91 11.68
C PHE A 528 -4.10 2.72 10.78
N SER A 529 -3.13 3.42 11.37
CA SER A 529 -2.00 4.00 10.61
C SER A 529 -1.17 2.90 9.91
N ARG A 530 -1.20 1.69 10.46
CA ARG A 530 -0.85 0.41 9.83
C ARG A 530 -1.99 -0.58 10.06
N TYR A 531 -2.14 -1.59 9.20
CA TYR A 531 -3.16 -2.65 9.36
C TYR A 531 -2.75 -3.67 10.45
N ALA A 532 -2.56 -3.19 11.68
CA ALA A 532 -2.13 -3.95 12.84
C ALA A 532 -2.63 -3.29 14.14
N LEU A 533 -2.71 -4.06 15.23
CA LEU A 533 -3.09 -3.58 16.58
C LEU A 533 -1.91 -3.81 17.55
N PRO A 534 -0.85 -2.99 17.44
CA PRO A 534 0.29 -3.05 18.34
C PRO A 534 -0.02 -2.38 19.69
N VAL A 535 0.68 -2.75 20.75
CA VAL A 535 0.76 -1.87 21.93
C VAL A 535 1.68 -0.69 21.61
N ASN A 536 1.19 0.53 21.86
CA ASN A 536 2.00 1.74 21.87
C ASN A 536 2.29 2.16 23.32
N TRP A 537 3.55 2.53 23.57
CA TRP A 537 4.06 2.86 24.90
C TRP A 537 3.75 4.30 25.27
N ASP A 538 3.96 5.20 24.33
CA ASP A 538 3.47 6.57 24.29
C ASP A 538 2.34 6.67 23.26
N PHE A 539 1.22 7.28 23.66
CA PHE A 539 0.02 7.38 22.82
C PHE A 539 -0.63 8.76 22.92
N ALA A 540 -1.47 9.08 21.95
CA ALA A 540 -2.17 10.35 21.88
C ALA A 540 -3.69 10.14 21.94
N GLU A 541 -4.35 10.80 22.88
CA GLU A 541 -5.79 10.87 22.97
C GLU A 541 -6.30 12.11 22.23
N ALA A 542 -7.12 11.90 21.21
CA ALA A 542 -7.83 12.97 20.52
C ALA A 542 -8.92 13.59 21.41
N ASN A 543 -9.17 14.89 21.23
CA ASN A 543 -10.34 15.55 21.83
C ASN A 543 -11.57 15.33 20.94
N PRO A 544 -12.56 14.49 21.32
CA PRO A 544 -13.70 14.17 20.48
C PRO A 544 -14.62 15.38 20.22
N LEU A 545 -14.52 16.43 21.06
CA LEU A 545 -15.33 17.65 20.98
C LEU A 545 -14.68 18.78 20.17
N SER A 546 -13.43 18.58 19.72
CA SER A 546 -12.71 19.57 18.95
C SER A 546 -13.34 19.78 17.57
N GLN A 547 -13.33 21.03 17.10
CA GLN A 547 -13.77 21.43 15.76
C GLN A 547 -12.72 21.12 14.68
N SER A 548 -11.68 20.34 15.02
CA SER A 548 -10.68 19.87 14.09
C SER A 548 -11.30 19.07 12.93
N ASP A 549 -10.71 19.25 11.75
CA ASP A 549 -11.07 18.58 10.49
C ASP A 549 -10.80 17.07 10.46
N ARG A 550 -10.32 16.46 11.55
CA ARG A 550 -10.02 15.01 11.60
C ARG A 550 -10.88 14.17 12.55
N TYR A 551 -11.38 14.74 13.65
CA TYR A 551 -12.11 13.99 14.69
C TYR A 551 -13.59 13.81 14.32
N TYR A 552 -14.54 13.92 15.26
CA TYR A 552 -15.95 13.72 14.93
C TYR A 552 -16.48 14.78 13.93
N ALA A 553 -16.27 16.07 14.21
CA ALA A 553 -16.73 17.16 13.34
C ALA A 553 -16.10 17.10 11.94
N GLY A 554 -14.78 16.87 11.88
CA GLY A 554 -14.07 16.66 10.62
C GLY A 554 -14.46 15.39 9.88
N GLY A 555 -14.63 14.29 10.62
CA GLY A 555 -15.07 13.01 10.10
C GLY A 555 -16.45 13.09 9.47
N MET A 556 -17.36 13.86 10.06
CA MET A 556 -18.67 14.21 9.51
C MET A 556 -18.53 14.92 8.15
N GLU A 557 -17.70 15.96 8.07
CA GLU A 557 -17.55 16.71 6.80
C GLU A 557 -16.92 15.87 5.69
N VAL A 558 -15.90 15.08 6.03
CA VAL A 558 -15.22 14.20 5.06
C VAL A 558 -16.17 13.10 4.56
N ALA A 559 -16.95 12.49 5.46
CA ALA A 559 -17.94 11.49 5.08
C ALA A 559 -19.06 12.11 4.23
N ALA A 560 -19.59 13.28 4.62
CA ALA A 560 -20.64 13.96 3.86
C ALA A 560 -20.18 14.36 2.45
N LYS A 561 -18.93 14.79 2.27
CA LYS A 561 -18.36 14.99 0.92
C LYS A 561 -18.27 13.70 0.12
N ALA A 562 -17.88 12.58 0.74
CA ALA A 562 -17.87 11.29 0.08
C ALA A 562 -19.27 10.85 -0.35
N ILE A 563 -20.28 11.04 0.52
CA ILE A 563 -21.70 10.76 0.21
C ILE A 563 -22.15 11.62 -0.97
N ALA A 564 -21.88 12.93 -0.96
CA ALA A 564 -22.25 13.82 -2.06
C ALA A 564 -21.63 13.37 -3.40
N SER A 565 -20.33 13.02 -3.40
CA SER A 565 -19.67 12.49 -4.60
C SER A 565 -20.28 11.16 -5.05
N LEU A 566 -20.66 10.28 -4.12
CA LEU A 566 -21.31 9.00 -4.45
C LEU A 566 -22.71 9.20 -5.02
N LEU A 567 -23.54 10.08 -4.46
CA LEU A 567 -24.87 10.42 -4.98
C LEU A 567 -24.79 10.92 -6.43
N VAL A 568 -23.76 11.71 -6.76
CA VAL A 568 -23.50 12.15 -8.14
C VAL A 568 -23.07 10.96 -9.00
N ALA A 569 -22.11 10.17 -8.52
CA ALA A 569 -21.59 9.02 -9.26
C ALA A 569 -22.65 7.95 -9.56
N THR A 570 -23.69 7.83 -8.74
CA THR A 570 -24.78 6.85 -8.92
C THR A 570 -26.04 7.43 -9.55
N LYS A 571 -26.08 8.71 -9.92
CA LYS A 571 -27.28 9.39 -10.44
C LYS A 571 -27.83 8.77 -11.72
N GLY A 572 -26.96 8.28 -12.61
CA GLY A 572 -27.35 7.60 -13.84
C GLY A 572 -27.71 6.12 -13.67
N ASN A 573 -27.59 5.56 -12.45
CA ASN A 573 -27.73 4.13 -12.23
C ASN A 573 -29.16 3.79 -11.83
N HIS A 574 -29.92 3.26 -12.78
CA HIS A 574 -31.32 2.85 -12.56
C HIS A 574 -31.47 1.45 -11.94
N ARG A 575 -30.38 0.66 -11.88
CA ARG A 575 -30.36 -0.68 -11.30
C ARG A 575 -29.82 -0.63 -9.86
N SER A 576 -30.56 -1.22 -8.92
CA SER A 576 -30.08 -1.39 -7.56
C SER A 576 -29.00 -2.48 -7.51
N PRO A 577 -27.89 -2.25 -6.79
CA PRO A 577 -26.86 -3.26 -6.61
C PRO A 577 -27.37 -4.39 -5.71
N ASP A 578 -26.90 -5.61 -5.97
CA ASP A 578 -27.16 -6.75 -5.09
C ASP A 578 -26.00 -6.90 -4.09
N ILE A 579 -26.28 -6.65 -2.81
CA ILE A 579 -25.26 -6.67 -1.74
C ILE A 579 -25.51 -7.84 -0.81
N ARG A 580 -24.55 -8.77 -0.75
CA ARG A 580 -24.70 -10.04 -0.01
C ARG A 580 -23.64 -10.18 1.07
N ARG A 581 -24.06 -10.62 2.26
CA ARG A 581 -23.15 -11.12 3.29
C ARG A 581 -23.06 -12.64 3.17
N SER A 582 -22.08 -13.15 2.43
CA SER A 582 -21.99 -14.58 2.11
C SER A 582 -20.57 -15.06 1.85
N SER A 583 -20.30 -16.34 2.17
CA SER A 583 -19.00 -16.96 1.88
C SER A 583 -18.86 -17.28 0.40
N SER A 584 -17.70 -16.97 -0.18
CA SER A 584 -17.37 -17.33 -1.56
C SER A 584 -17.12 -18.83 -1.77
N VAL A 585 -16.92 -19.60 -0.69
CA VAL A 585 -16.70 -21.06 -0.72
C VAL A 585 -18.03 -21.81 -0.85
N THR A 586 -19.03 -21.41 -0.04
CA THR A 586 -20.31 -22.12 0.08
C THR A 586 -21.42 -21.53 -0.80
N THR A 587 -21.26 -20.31 -1.29
CA THR A 587 -22.27 -19.65 -2.14
C THR A 587 -22.26 -20.19 -3.56
N LYS A 588 -23.45 -20.53 -4.08
CA LYS A 588 -23.67 -20.73 -5.50
C LYS A 588 -24.11 -19.41 -6.13
N PHE A 589 -23.30 -18.90 -7.04
CA PHE A 589 -23.61 -17.65 -7.74
C PHE A 589 -24.57 -17.91 -8.90
N ALA A 590 -25.50 -16.98 -9.13
CA ALA A 590 -26.27 -16.95 -10.37
C ALA A 590 -25.33 -16.66 -11.55
N GLU A 591 -25.73 -17.03 -12.76
CA GLU A 591 -24.90 -16.81 -13.97
C GLU A 591 -24.53 -15.32 -14.13
N GLN A 592 -23.26 -15.06 -14.42
CA GLN A 592 -22.66 -13.74 -14.59
C GLN A 592 -21.93 -13.61 -15.93
N GLN A 593 -22.01 -12.45 -16.58
CA GLN A 593 -21.17 -12.18 -17.76
C GLN A 593 -19.72 -11.85 -17.38
N ILE A 594 -19.51 -11.18 -16.25
CA ILE A 594 -18.17 -10.85 -15.75
C ILE A 594 -18.09 -11.18 -14.27
N ILE A 595 -16.99 -11.80 -13.88
CA ILE A 595 -16.59 -11.93 -12.47
C ILE A 595 -15.25 -11.22 -12.35
N PHE A 596 -15.17 -10.16 -11.55
CA PHE A 596 -13.96 -9.39 -11.35
C PHE A 596 -13.74 -9.16 -9.86
N THR A 597 -12.60 -9.62 -9.33
CA THR A 597 -12.37 -9.68 -7.88
C THR A 597 -10.92 -9.50 -7.45
N ASP A 598 -10.74 -9.09 -6.19
CA ASP A 598 -9.46 -8.94 -5.47
C ASP A 598 -9.50 -9.79 -4.20
N PRO A 599 -9.11 -11.07 -4.26
CA PRO A 599 -9.21 -11.98 -3.13
C PRO A 599 -8.18 -11.67 -2.03
N PRO A 600 -8.39 -12.14 -0.78
CA PRO A 600 -7.38 -12.05 0.27
C PRO A 600 -6.12 -12.87 -0.09
N TYR A 601 -4.95 -12.39 0.34
CA TYR A 601 -3.65 -13.00 0.01
C TYR A 601 -2.94 -13.55 1.24
N TYR A 602 -2.91 -14.87 1.39
CA TYR A 602 -2.11 -15.57 2.39
C TYR A 602 -2.17 -14.90 3.77
N ASP A 603 -1.02 -14.54 4.33
CA ASP A 603 -0.85 -14.00 5.66
C ASP A 603 -0.75 -12.46 5.67
N ALA A 604 -1.09 -11.80 4.56
CA ALA A 604 -0.83 -10.38 4.35
C ALA A 604 -1.67 -9.48 5.27
N ILE A 605 -2.98 -9.73 5.37
CA ILE A 605 -3.92 -8.92 6.16
C ILE A 605 -4.96 -9.83 6.83
N PRO A 606 -5.04 -9.84 8.18
CA PRO A 606 -6.11 -10.49 8.92
C PRO A 606 -7.36 -9.59 9.00
N TYR A 607 -8.17 -9.52 7.94
CA TYR A 607 -9.28 -8.58 7.80
C TYR A 607 -10.30 -8.75 8.92
N SER A 608 -10.71 -9.98 9.23
CA SER A 608 -11.80 -10.17 10.20
C SER A 608 -11.39 -9.80 11.61
N ASP A 609 -10.14 -9.99 12.02
CA ASP A 609 -9.65 -9.56 13.34
C ASP A 609 -9.52 -8.03 13.43
N LEU A 610 -9.04 -7.39 12.35
CA LEU A 610 -8.91 -5.94 12.30
C LEU A 610 -10.28 -5.26 12.32
N MET A 611 -11.25 -5.82 11.59
CA MET A 611 -12.59 -5.25 11.48
C MET A 611 -13.46 -5.52 12.72
N ASP A 612 -13.07 -6.47 13.58
CA ASP A 612 -13.73 -6.66 14.89
C ASP A 612 -13.71 -5.37 15.73
N PHE A 613 -12.70 -4.52 15.57
CA PHE A 613 -12.64 -3.19 16.19
C PHE A 613 -13.88 -2.34 15.89
N PHE A 614 -14.42 -2.40 14.67
CA PHE A 614 -15.63 -1.67 14.26
C PHE A 614 -16.89 -2.49 14.52
N PHE A 615 -16.84 -3.80 14.26
CA PHE A 615 -17.96 -4.73 14.41
C PHE A 615 -18.60 -4.64 15.80
N ILE A 616 -17.78 -4.61 16.85
CA ILE A 616 -18.27 -4.55 18.24
C ILE A 616 -19.10 -3.30 18.52
N TRP A 617 -18.86 -2.19 17.83
CA TRP A 617 -19.61 -0.96 18.00
C TRP A 617 -20.83 -0.93 17.09
N GLN A 618 -20.67 -1.38 15.84
CA GLN A 618 -21.77 -1.47 14.88
C GLN A 618 -22.92 -2.34 15.42
N LYS A 619 -22.62 -3.50 16.00
CA LYS A 619 -23.66 -4.35 16.59
C LYS A 619 -24.38 -3.70 17.77
N ARG A 620 -23.69 -2.84 18.54
CA ARG A 620 -24.29 -2.11 19.67
C ARG A 620 -25.17 -0.95 19.21
N ILE A 621 -24.84 -0.34 18.07
CA ILE A 621 -25.54 0.86 17.56
C ILE A 621 -26.70 0.47 16.64
N VAL A 622 -26.48 -0.41 15.66
CA VAL A 622 -27.45 -0.76 14.60
C VAL A 622 -27.78 -2.26 14.54
N GLY A 623 -27.21 -3.10 15.41
CA GLY A 623 -27.45 -4.55 15.37
C GLY A 623 -28.91 -4.95 15.56
N ASP A 624 -29.74 -4.09 16.16
CA ASP A 624 -31.18 -4.27 16.37
C ASP A 624 -32.06 -3.40 15.44
N LEU A 625 -31.47 -2.77 14.41
CA LEU A 625 -32.16 -1.81 13.55
C LEU A 625 -33.36 -2.43 12.80
N ASN A 626 -33.13 -3.57 12.16
CA ASN A 626 -34.14 -4.37 11.47
C ASN A 626 -33.71 -5.87 11.42
N GLU A 627 -34.50 -6.73 10.77
CA GLU A 627 -34.22 -8.18 10.69
C GLU A 627 -32.88 -8.48 10.00
N THR A 628 -32.58 -7.84 8.88
CA THR A 628 -31.33 -8.02 8.14
C THR A 628 -30.12 -7.67 9.02
N TYR A 629 -30.17 -6.54 9.72
CA TYR A 629 -29.12 -6.13 10.65
C TYR A 629 -28.97 -7.11 11.83
N ARG A 630 -30.09 -7.60 12.39
CA ARG A 630 -30.06 -8.62 13.45
C ARG A 630 -29.39 -9.90 13.01
N GLN A 631 -29.63 -10.34 11.78
CA GLN A 631 -28.97 -11.51 11.20
C GLN A 631 -27.47 -11.27 10.97
N VAL A 632 -27.12 -10.14 10.36
CA VAL A 632 -25.72 -9.77 10.05
C VAL A 632 -24.87 -9.62 11.30
N PHE A 633 -25.42 -9.08 12.40
CA PHE A 633 -24.69 -8.81 13.65
C PHE A 633 -25.02 -9.80 14.78
N SER A 634 -25.58 -10.97 14.46
CA SER A 634 -25.96 -12.00 15.45
C SER A 634 -24.77 -12.66 16.17
N ALA A 635 -23.61 -12.71 15.52
CA ALA A 635 -22.40 -13.34 16.07
C ALA A 635 -21.69 -12.44 17.09
N GLN A 636 -20.88 -13.05 17.98
CA GLN A 636 -20.10 -12.30 18.96
C GLN A 636 -19.01 -11.44 18.30
N LEU A 637 -18.35 -11.98 17.27
CA LEU A 637 -17.27 -11.38 16.48
C LEU A 637 -17.44 -11.74 15.00
N GLY A 638 -16.67 -11.09 14.14
CA GLY A 638 -16.62 -11.36 12.70
C GLY A 638 -16.08 -12.76 12.38
N PRO A 639 -16.53 -13.35 11.26
CA PRO A 639 -16.27 -14.75 10.90
C PRO A 639 -14.78 -15.02 10.72
N LYS A 640 -14.28 -16.02 11.44
CA LYS A 640 -12.92 -16.57 11.30
C LYS A 640 -13.02 -17.96 10.70
N TRP A 641 -11.90 -18.57 10.34
CA TRP A 641 -11.88 -19.94 9.81
C TRP A 641 -12.50 -20.94 10.80
N ASP A 642 -13.49 -21.70 10.33
CA ASP A 642 -14.12 -22.81 11.03
C ASP A 642 -13.69 -24.14 10.38
N ASN A 643 -12.87 -24.91 11.10
CA ASN A 643 -12.36 -26.19 10.62
C ASN A 643 -13.46 -27.26 10.47
N ALA A 644 -14.58 -27.15 11.18
CA ALA A 644 -15.68 -28.11 11.06
C ALA A 644 -16.55 -27.84 9.82
N ALA A 645 -16.77 -26.57 9.51
CA ALA A 645 -17.51 -26.15 8.32
C ALA A 645 -16.65 -26.11 7.05
N ASN A 646 -15.32 -26.11 7.20
CA ASN A 646 -14.34 -25.85 6.13
C ASN A 646 -14.67 -24.54 5.39
N ASP A 647 -15.04 -23.52 6.15
CA ASP A 647 -15.50 -22.21 5.67
C ASP A 647 -15.05 -21.10 6.63
N GLY A 648 -14.93 -19.88 6.13
CA GLY A 648 -14.51 -18.71 6.89
C GLY A 648 -13.62 -17.78 6.07
N GLU A 649 -12.92 -16.89 6.76
CA GLU A 649 -11.96 -15.99 6.14
C GLU A 649 -10.82 -16.78 5.46
N LEU A 650 -10.61 -16.54 4.17
CA LEU A 650 -9.58 -17.20 3.38
C LEU A 650 -8.21 -16.49 3.51
N ILE A 651 -7.55 -16.68 4.64
CA ILE A 651 -6.17 -16.22 4.89
C ILE A 651 -5.31 -17.39 5.38
N GLN A 652 -4.00 -17.31 5.16
CA GLN A 652 -3.04 -18.22 5.80
C GLN A 652 -2.70 -17.68 7.19
N ASP A 653 -3.34 -18.23 8.21
CA ASP A 653 -3.08 -17.89 9.62
C ASP A 653 -2.99 -19.17 10.46
N GLU A 654 -1.76 -19.58 10.82
CA GLU A 654 -1.56 -20.80 11.62
C GLU A 654 -2.25 -20.76 12.98
N SER A 655 -2.55 -19.58 13.53
CA SER A 655 -3.26 -19.47 14.81
C SER A 655 -4.69 -20.03 14.73
N ARG A 656 -5.26 -20.14 13.51
CA ARG A 656 -6.56 -20.78 13.23
C ARG A 656 -6.51 -22.31 13.14
N HIS A 657 -5.30 -22.86 13.07
CA HIS A 657 -5.05 -24.28 12.88
C HIS A 657 -4.12 -24.84 13.96
N SER A 658 -4.28 -24.39 15.21
CA SER A 658 -3.47 -24.85 16.36
C SER A 658 -1.96 -24.66 16.17
N GLY A 659 -1.53 -23.63 15.43
CA GLY A 659 -0.13 -23.35 15.12
C GLY A 659 0.44 -24.15 13.93
N ASP A 660 -0.38 -24.97 13.26
CA ASP A 660 0.07 -25.78 12.12
C ASP A 660 0.07 -24.98 10.81
N LYS A 661 1.27 -24.58 10.38
CA LYS A 661 1.49 -23.83 9.14
C LYS A 661 1.09 -24.60 7.89
N VAL A 662 1.29 -25.92 7.87
CA VAL A 662 1.01 -26.75 6.69
C VAL A 662 -0.50 -26.84 6.50
N LYS A 663 -1.24 -27.09 7.58
CA LYS A 663 -2.71 -27.08 7.53
C LYS A 663 -3.28 -25.72 7.17
N ALA A 664 -2.74 -24.63 7.71
CA ALA A 664 -3.20 -23.28 7.38
C ALA A 664 -3.00 -22.94 5.90
N LYS A 665 -1.83 -23.29 5.35
CA LYS A 665 -1.57 -23.17 3.91
C LYS A 665 -2.57 -24.00 3.13
N GLN A 666 -2.72 -25.29 3.44
CA GLN A 666 -3.62 -26.18 2.70
C GLN A 666 -5.10 -25.73 2.75
N ALA A 667 -5.60 -25.30 3.90
CA ALA A 667 -6.95 -24.78 4.06
C ALA A 667 -7.21 -23.54 3.19
N TYR A 668 -6.25 -22.61 3.15
CA TYR A 668 -6.30 -21.45 2.26
C TYR A 668 -6.33 -21.87 0.77
N GLU A 669 -5.46 -22.78 0.36
CA GLU A 669 -5.35 -23.23 -1.03
C GLU A 669 -6.61 -23.94 -1.53
N ASP A 670 -7.12 -24.90 -0.74
CA ASP A 670 -8.32 -25.64 -1.07
C ASP A 670 -9.58 -24.74 -1.02
N GLY A 671 -9.64 -23.81 -0.06
CA GLY A 671 -10.70 -22.81 0.04
C GLY A 671 -10.73 -21.85 -1.15
N MET A 672 -9.56 -21.34 -1.57
CA MET A 672 -9.44 -20.47 -2.75
C MET A 672 -9.78 -21.22 -4.04
N ALA A 673 -9.31 -22.46 -4.21
CA ALA A 673 -9.67 -23.30 -5.35
C ALA A 673 -11.18 -23.56 -5.41
N THR A 674 -11.82 -23.81 -4.26
CA THR A 674 -13.28 -23.98 -4.18
C THR A 674 -14.01 -22.69 -4.54
N SER A 675 -13.55 -21.53 -4.05
CA SER A 675 -14.13 -20.24 -4.43
C SER A 675 -14.02 -19.99 -5.93
N PHE A 676 -12.87 -20.27 -6.55
CA PHE A 676 -12.72 -20.15 -8.00
C PHE A 676 -13.57 -21.15 -8.77
N GLN A 677 -13.80 -22.36 -8.25
CA GLN A 677 -14.76 -23.29 -8.83
C GLN A 677 -16.18 -22.73 -8.80
N ARG A 678 -16.60 -22.06 -7.72
CA ARG A 678 -17.91 -21.35 -7.66
C ARG A 678 -17.99 -20.22 -8.68
N CYS A 679 -16.91 -19.48 -8.87
CA CYS A 679 -16.83 -18.48 -9.93
C CYS A 679 -16.93 -19.12 -11.32
N TYR A 680 -16.27 -20.24 -11.57
CA TYR A 680 -16.36 -20.96 -12.86
C TYR A 680 -17.78 -21.44 -13.14
N GLU A 681 -18.46 -21.99 -12.13
CA GLU A 681 -19.86 -22.42 -12.21
C GLU A 681 -20.81 -21.25 -12.48
N GLY A 682 -20.57 -20.11 -11.83
CA GLY A 682 -21.37 -18.89 -11.96
C GLY A 682 -21.01 -18.01 -13.17
N LEU A 683 -19.93 -18.27 -13.90
CA LEU A 683 -19.58 -17.51 -15.10
C LEU A 683 -20.37 -18.04 -16.30
N SER A 684 -20.83 -17.18 -17.19
CA SER A 684 -21.36 -17.58 -18.50
C SER A 684 -20.26 -18.13 -19.41
N ASP A 685 -20.61 -18.91 -20.44
CA ASP A 685 -19.60 -19.54 -21.32
C ASP A 685 -18.76 -18.53 -22.12
N GLY A 686 -19.36 -17.39 -22.50
CA GLY A 686 -18.65 -16.25 -23.08
C GLY A 686 -18.23 -15.21 -22.05
N GLY A 687 -18.22 -15.53 -20.76
CA GLY A 687 -17.88 -14.60 -19.70
C GLY A 687 -16.38 -14.43 -19.48
N ARG A 688 -15.99 -13.37 -18.76
CA ARG A 688 -14.58 -13.11 -18.39
C ARG A 688 -14.42 -13.15 -16.88
N PHE A 689 -13.39 -13.86 -16.43
CA PHE A 689 -12.97 -13.87 -15.03
C PHE A 689 -11.69 -13.06 -14.90
N VAL A 690 -11.71 -12.00 -14.09
CA VAL A 690 -10.57 -11.12 -13.84
C VAL A 690 -10.22 -11.19 -12.37
N VAL A 691 -8.95 -11.46 -12.07
CA VAL A 691 -8.46 -11.56 -10.70
C VAL A 691 -7.26 -10.65 -10.52
N VAL A 692 -7.32 -9.81 -9.50
CA VAL A 692 -6.17 -9.02 -9.06
C VAL A 692 -5.28 -9.91 -8.20
N PHE A 693 -3.97 -9.70 -8.32
CA PHE A 693 -2.97 -10.35 -7.50
C PHE A 693 -1.88 -9.36 -7.09
N ALA A 694 -1.68 -9.16 -5.79
CA ALA A 694 -0.75 -8.17 -5.25
C ALA A 694 0.29 -8.80 -4.30
N ASN A 695 0.88 -9.94 -4.66
CA ASN A 695 1.93 -10.60 -3.87
C ASN A 695 3.22 -10.83 -4.68
N LYS A 696 4.37 -10.75 -3.99
CA LYS A 696 5.73 -10.83 -4.54
C LYS A 696 6.31 -12.24 -4.47
N ASP A 697 5.62 -13.16 -3.80
CA ASP A 697 6.08 -14.52 -3.58
C ASP A 697 5.73 -15.42 -4.80
N VAL A 698 6.74 -16.12 -5.31
CA VAL A 698 6.61 -17.04 -6.46
C VAL A 698 5.72 -18.23 -6.12
N ASP A 699 5.81 -18.74 -4.89
CA ASP A 699 5.00 -19.86 -4.41
C ASP A 699 3.54 -19.43 -4.27
N ALA A 700 3.32 -18.18 -3.84
CA ALA A 700 1.98 -17.60 -3.76
C ALA A 700 1.31 -17.53 -5.14
N TRP A 701 2.10 -17.19 -6.16
CA TRP A 701 1.62 -17.08 -7.53
C TRP A 701 1.35 -18.46 -8.15
N GLU A 702 2.25 -19.42 -7.95
CA GLU A 702 2.07 -20.81 -8.42
C GLU A 702 0.76 -21.40 -7.90
N THR A 703 0.49 -21.20 -6.62
CA THR A 703 -0.69 -21.74 -5.96
C THR A 703 -1.97 -21.15 -6.53
N LEU A 704 -2.03 -19.83 -6.70
CA LEU A 704 -3.20 -19.16 -7.25
C LEU A 704 -3.49 -19.60 -8.68
N VAL A 705 -2.47 -19.64 -9.53
CA VAL A 705 -2.59 -20.10 -10.92
C VAL A 705 -3.00 -21.56 -10.97
N SER A 706 -2.43 -22.41 -10.11
CA SER A 706 -2.83 -23.81 -9.99
C SER A 706 -4.30 -23.95 -9.58
N ALA A 707 -4.78 -23.13 -8.64
CA ALA A 707 -6.18 -23.09 -8.24
C ALA A 707 -7.11 -22.67 -9.38
N MET A 708 -6.73 -21.65 -10.17
CA MET A 708 -7.50 -21.23 -11.35
C MET A 708 -7.58 -22.32 -12.42
N ILE A 709 -6.45 -22.96 -12.73
CA ILE A 709 -6.38 -24.04 -13.73
C ILE A 709 -7.20 -25.24 -13.26
N ARG A 710 -7.08 -25.61 -11.98
CA ARG A 710 -7.88 -26.69 -11.35
C ARG A 710 -9.37 -26.37 -11.40
N ALA A 711 -9.77 -25.12 -11.20
CA ALA A 711 -11.16 -24.67 -11.27
C ALA A 711 -11.75 -24.69 -12.70
N GLY A 712 -10.91 -24.83 -13.74
CA GLY A 712 -11.36 -24.88 -15.13
C GLY A 712 -11.09 -23.62 -15.94
N PHE A 713 -10.31 -22.67 -15.43
CA PHE A 713 -9.97 -21.46 -16.16
C PHE A 713 -8.78 -21.64 -17.11
N LEU A 714 -8.87 -20.96 -18.26
CA LEU A 714 -7.83 -20.70 -19.23
C LEU A 714 -7.33 -19.26 -19.00
N VAL A 715 -6.05 -19.08 -18.71
CA VAL A 715 -5.42 -17.75 -18.53
C VAL A 715 -5.04 -17.22 -19.90
N VAL A 716 -5.47 -16.01 -20.25
CA VAL A 716 -5.27 -15.44 -21.60
C VAL A 716 -4.42 -14.16 -21.61
N ALA A 717 -4.39 -13.41 -20.50
CA ALA A 717 -3.58 -12.19 -20.39
C ALA A 717 -3.24 -11.86 -18.94
N SER A 718 -2.20 -11.04 -18.75
CA SER A 718 -1.84 -10.48 -17.44
C SER A 718 -1.27 -9.07 -17.56
N TRP A 719 -1.75 -8.14 -16.72
CA TRP A 719 -1.34 -6.73 -16.75
C TRP A 719 -0.77 -6.26 -15.41
N PRO A 720 0.49 -5.79 -15.36
CA PRO A 720 1.09 -5.25 -14.14
C PRO A 720 0.78 -3.76 -13.97
N ILE A 721 -0.28 -3.42 -13.21
CA ILE A 721 -0.72 -2.03 -13.01
C ILE A 721 -0.09 -1.44 -11.76
N GLN A 722 0.58 -0.30 -11.89
CA GLN A 722 1.14 0.41 -10.73
C GLN A 722 0.01 0.97 -9.87
N THR A 723 -0.04 0.53 -8.61
CA THR A 723 -1.13 0.86 -7.67
C THR A 723 -0.62 1.41 -6.34
N GLU A 724 0.70 1.52 -6.13
CA GLU A 724 1.33 2.04 -4.92
C GLU A 724 2.18 3.30 -5.17
N MET A 725 2.23 4.20 -4.18
CA MET A 725 3.12 5.37 -4.22
C MET A 725 4.56 4.93 -3.93
N THR A 726 5.48 5.09 -4.89
CA THR A 726 6.92 5.02 -4.64
C THR A 726 7.33 6.27 -3.84
N GLY A 727 7.91 6.06 -2.66
CA GLY A 727 8.21 7.16 -1.74
C GLY A 727 9.19 8.17 -2.34
N GLY A 728 8.71 9.40 -2.59
CA GLY A 728 9.50 10.59 -2.95
C GLY A 728 10.23 10.50 -4.30
N PHE A 729 10.09 11.51 -5.15
CA PHE A 729 10.61 11.51 -6.52
C PHE A 729 12.15 11.42 -6.67
N ARG A 730 12.94 11.55 -5.60
CA ARG A 730 14.38 11.23 -5.64
C ARG A 730 14.67 9.72 -5.81
N ASN A 731 13.66 8.86 -5.75
CA ASN A 731 13.79 7.40 -5.78
C ASN A 731 13.24 6.72 -7.06
N PHE A 732 13.28 7.39 -8.22
CA PHE A 732 12.90 6.76 -9.49
C PHE A 732 13.77 5.54 -9.87
N ASN A 733 14.92 5.34 -9.21
CA ASN A 733 15.77 4.15 -9.37
C ASN A 733 15.45 2.99 -8.42
N ARG A 734 14.51 3.13 -7.47
CA ARG A 734 14.01 1.95 -6.74
C ARG A 734 12.94 1.28 -7.58
N ALA A 735 13.35 0.29 -8.37
CA ALA A 735 12.47 -0.75 -8.90
C ALA A 735 11.92 -1.65 -7.77
N SER A 736 11.38 -1.03 -6.72
CA SER A 736 10.57 -1.73 -5.73
C SER A 736 9.23 -2.02 -6.36
N LEU A 737 8.97 -3.31 -6.62
CA LEU A 737 7.68 -3.87 -7.04
C LEU A 737 6.51 -3.14 -6.34
N SER A 738 5.85 -2.25 -7.10
CA SER A 738 4.75 -1.35 -6.70
C SER A 738 3.47 -1.58 -7.53
N SER A 739 3.48 -2.64 -8.34
CA SER A 739 2.42 -3.02 -9.27
C SER A 739 1.63 -4.23 -8.76
N SER A 740 0.32 -4.21 -8.98
CA SER A 740 -0.56 -5.38 -8.82
C SER A 740 -0.74 -6.04 -10.20
N ILE A 741 -0.77 -7.37 -10.27
CA ILE A 741 -0.93 -8.12 -11.52
C ILE A 741 -2.42 -8.46 -11.71
N TRP A 742 -2.96 -8.18 -12.88
CA TRP A 742 -4.38 -8.39 -13.19
C TRP A 742 -4.46 -9.51 -14.20
N ILE A 743 -4.94 -10.68 -13.77
CA ILE A 743 -4.99 -11.90 -14.56
C ILE A 743 -6.37 -11.99 -15.22
N VAL A 744 -6.38 -12.23 -16.53
CA VAL A 744 -7.59 -12.38 -17.34
C VAL A 744 -7.76 -13.83 -17.73
N CYS A 745 -8.96 -14.35 -17.48
CA CYS A 745 -9.30 -15.76 -17.68
C CYS A 745 -10.60 -15.93 -18.47
N ARG A 746 -10.64 -17.03 -19.25
CA ARG A 746 -11.83 -17.58 -19.90
C ARG A 746 -12.15 -18.97 -19.33
N LYS A 747 -13.34 -19.50 -19.62
CA LYS A 747 -13.60 -20.92 -19.35
C LYS A 747 -12.79 -21.79 -20.30
N ARG A 748 -12.05 -22.75 -19.77
CA ARG A 748 -11.47 -23.82 -20.59
C ARG A 748 -12.59 -24.69 -21.17
N PRO A 749 -12.52 -25.08 -22.46
CA PRO A 749 -13.47 -26.02 -23.03
C PRO A 749 -13.56 -27.32 -22.23
N LYS A 750 -14.78 -27.82 -21.96
CA LYS A 750 -14.99 -29.07 -21.22
C LYS A 750 -14.39 -30.30 -21.92
N SER A 751 -14.19 -30.22 -23.24
CA SER A 751 -13.56 -31.23 -24.07
C SER A 751 -12.03 -31.14 -24.15
N ALA A 752 -11.40 -30.23 -23.39
CA ALA A 752 -9.95 -30.04 -23.44
C ALA A 752 -9.19 -31.32 -23.05
N ALA A 753 -8.34 -31.81 -23.95
CA ALA A 753 -7.50 -32.97 -23.72
C ALA A 753 -6.27 -32.62 -22.87
N ALA A 754 -5.64 -33.62 -22.27
CA ALA A 754 -4.35 -33.46 -21.61
C ALA A 754 -3.28 -32.98 -22.62
N GLY A 755 -2.44 -32.04 -22.19
CA GLY A 755 -1.34 -31.52 -22.99
C GLY A 755 -0.12 -32.43 -22.95
N TRP A 756 0.77 -32.27 -23.92
CA TRP A 756 2.09 -32.91 -23.94
C TRP A 756 3.17 -31.85 -23.85
N GLN A 757 4.15 -32.04 -22.96
CA GLN A 757 5.17 -31.04 -22.61
C GLN A 757 5.81 -30.38 -23.84
N GLU A 758 6.26 -31.16 -24.82
CA GLU A 758 6.91 -30.63 -26.03
C GLU A 758 6.00 -29.69 -26.82
N ARG A 759 4.75 -30.09 -27.05
CA ARG A 759 3.77 -29.27 -27.78
C ARG A 759 3.40 -28.02 -27.00
N VAL A 760 3.17 -28.14 -25.69
CA VAL A 760 2.82 -27.01 -24.83
C VAL A 760 3.95 -25.98 -24.78
N LEU A 761 5.21 -26.42 -24.70
CA LEU A 761 6.36 -25.52 -24.74
C LEU A 761 6.55 -24.89 -26.13
N GLU A 762 6.26 -25.61 -27.21
CA GLU A 762 6.28 -25.06 -28.56
C GLU A 762 5.18 -23.99 -28.76
N GLU A 763 3.95 -24.27 -28.33
CA GLU A 763 2.82 -23.32 -28.37
C GLU A 763 3.08 -22.08 -27.51
N MET A 764 3.69 -22.27 -26.33
CA MET A 764 4.14 -21.16 -25.49
C MET A 764 5.16 -20.28 -26.23
N LYS A 765 6.16 -20.87 -26.88
CA LYS A 765 7.15 -20.11 -27.67
C LYS A 765 6.49 -19.34 -28.81
N LYS A 766 5.59 -19.98 -29.56
CA LYS A 766 4.81 -19.32 -30.63
C LYS A 766 4.02 -18.14 -30.06
N THR A 767 3.34 -18.34 -28.95
CA THR A 767 2.55 -17.29 -28.28
C THR A 767 3.41 -16.08 -27.91
N LEU A 768 4.64 -16.31 -27.42
CA LEU A 768 5.53 -15.23 -26.99
C LEU A 768 6.26 -14.54 -28.14
N PHE A 769 6.66 -15.27 -29.17
CA PHE A 769 7.62 -14.78 -30.18
C PHE A 769 7.03 -14.62 -31.59
N ASP A 770 5.89 -15.23 -31.92
CA ASP A 770 5.31 -15.08 -33.25
C ASP A 770 4.75 -13.65 -33.43
N PRO A 771 5.02 -13.01 -34.59
CA PRO A 771 4.40 -11.74 -34.95
C PRO A 771 2.89 -11.81 -34.95
N ARG A 772 2.23 -10.77 -34.45
CA ARG A 772 0.77 -10.64 -34.49
C ARG A 772 0.38 -9.40 -35.28
N ASP A 773 -0.44 -9.57 -36.31
CA ASP A 773 -1.00 -8.44 -37.08
C ASP A 773 -1.75 -7.47 -36.16
N THR A 774 -2.45 -8.01 -35.16
CA THR A 774 -3.15 -7.22 -34.14
C THR A 774 -2.22 -6.34 -33.32
N LEU A 775 -0.92 -6.65 -33.23
CA LEU A 775 0.08 -5.83 -32.52
C LEU A 775 0.92 -4.97 -33.48
N GLY A 776 0.52 -4.87 -34.76
CA GLY A 776 1.25 -4.16 -35.80
C GLY A 776 2.47 -4.95 -36.28
N GLY A 777 2.37 -6.27 -36.39
CA GLY A 777 3.46 -7.15 -36.83
C GLY A 777 4.51 -7.43 -35.75
N ARG A 778 4.28 -7.00 -34.50
CA ARG A 778 5.16 -7.27 -33.36
C ARG A 778 4.74 -8.55 -32.64
N ASN A 779 5.70 -9.20 -32.00
CA ASN A 779 5.40 -10.22 -31.00
C ASN A 779 4.96 -9.57 -29.67
N ILE A 780 4.39 -10.35 -28.76
CA ILE A 780 3.79 -9.82 -27.53
C ILE A 780 4.83 -9.27 -26.54
N LEU A 781 6.03 -9.86 -26.51
CA LEU A 781 7.12 -9.38 -25.64
C LEU A 781 7.61 -7.99 -26.11
N GLN A 782 7.80 -7.82 -27.41
CA GLN A 782 8.15 -6.51 -27.98
C GLN A 782 7.06 -5.48 -27.73
N TYR A 783 5.80 -5.85 -27.91
CA TYR A 783 4.69 -4.94 -27.64
C TYR A 783 4.67 -4.47 -26.17
N TYR A 784 4.83 -5.38 -25.20
CA TYR A 784 4.93 -5.01 -23.79
C TYR A 784 6.17 -4.16 -23.47
N PHE A 785 7.29 -4.44 -24.12
CA PHE A 785 8.51 -3.68 -23.97
C PHE A 785 8.34 -2.23 -24.49
N ASP A 786 7.71 -2.07 -25.66
CA ASP A 786 7.40 -0.78 -26.26
C ASP A 786 6.42 0.06 -25.42
N LEU A 787 5.53 -0.61 -24.67
CA LEU A 787 4.66 0.06 -23.68
C LEU A 787 5.44 0.58 -22.46
N GLY A 788 6.73 0.28 -22.35
CA GLY A 788 7.61 0.66 -21.25
C GLY A 788 7.53 -0.27 -20.03
N ILE A 789 6.92 -1.45 -20.17
CA ILE A 789 6.93 -2.47 -19.11
C ILE A 789 8.36 -3.01 -19.02
N SER A 790 8.97 -2.90 -17.85
CA SER A 790 10.37 -3.26 -17.63
C SER A 790 10.60 -3.86 -16.25
N GLY A 791 11.81 -4.40 -16.03
CA GLY A 791 12.16 -4.97 -14.73
C GLY A 791 11.29 -6.20 -14.38
N PRO A 792 11.03 -6.43 -13.08
CA PRO A 792 10.19 -7.53 -12.62
C PRO A 792 8.78 -7.54 -13.23
N ASP A 793 8.18 -6.38 -13.50
CA ASP A 793 6.83 -6.27 -14.05
C ASP A 793 6.74 -6.84 -15.47
N PHE A 794 7.83 -6.79 -16.24
CA PHE A 794 7.89 -7.37 -17.59
C PHE A 794 7.79 -8.89 -17.56
N ILE A 795 8.47 -9.53 -16.60
CA ILE A 795 8.35 -10.97 -16.36
C ILE A 795 6.89 -11.32 -16.10
N TRP A 796 6.23 -10.58 -15.20
CA TRP A 796 4.84 -10.83 -14.84
C TRP A 796 3.86 -10.59 -16.00
N ALA A 797 4.07 -9.56 -16.82
CA ALA A 797 3.26 -9.31 -18.02
C ALA A 797 3.32 -10.48 -19.02
N ALA A 798 4.52 -11.05 -19.21
CA ALA A 798 4.74 -12.16 -20.13
C ALA A 798 4.17 -13.51 -19.64
N LEU A 799 4.00 -13.69 -18.32
CA LEU A 799 3.50 -14.94 -17.76
C LEU A 799 2.06 -15.25 -18.17
N GLY A 800 1.17 -14.26 -18.25
CA GLY A 800 -0.24 -14.47 -18.61
C GLY A 800 -0.41 -15.08 -20.01
N PRO A 801 0.12 -14.45 -21.07
CA PRO A 801 0.10 -15.03 -22.41
C PRO A 801 0.79 -16.39 -22.48
N ALA A 802 1.92 -16.57 -21.79
CA ALA A 802 2.59 -17.87 -21.77
C ALA A 802 1.71 -18.96 -21.13
N LEU A 803 1.01 -18.64 -20.04
CA LEU A 803 0.11 -19.56 -19.36
C LEU A 803 -1.08 -19.98 -20.21
N GLU A 804 -1.41 -19.30 -21.30
CA GLU A 804 -2.47 -19.72 -22.22
C GLU A 804 -2.21 -21.13 -22.76
N ALA A 805 -0.98 -21.40 -23.22
CA ALA A 805 -0.58 -22.71 -23.73
C ALA A 805 -0.68 -23.81 -22.66
N TYR A 806 -0.27 -23.52 -21.42
CA TYR A 806 -0.33 -24.50 -20.33
C TYR A 806 -1.76 -24.73 -19.83
N SER A 807 -2.50 -23.64 -19.58
CA SER A 807 -3.83 -23.67 -18.99
C SER A 807 -4.95 -24.05 -19.97
N ALA A 808 -4.65 -24.11 -21.28
CA ALA A 808 -5.50 -24.75 -22.29
C ALA A 808 -5.77 -26.23 -22.00
N HIS A 809 -4.93 -26.85 -21.17
CA HIS A 809 -5.05 -28.24 -20.77
C HIS A 809 -5.40 -28.37 -19.28
N PRO A 810 -6.17 -29.41 -18.89
CA PRO A 810 -6.42 -29.69 -17.47
C PRO A 810 -5.14 -30.11 -16.71
N PHE A 811 -4.19 -30.73 -17.41
CA PHE A 811 -2.84 -31.05 -16.94
C PHE A 811 -1.95 -31.37 -18.15
N VAL A 812 -0.62 -31.29 -17.97
CA VAL A 812 0.37 -31.48 -19.04
C VAL A 812 1.27 -32.67 -18.69
N LYS A 813 1.35 -33.67 -19.57
CA LYS A 813 2.17 -34.87 -19.38
C LYS A 813 3.61 -34.65 -19.85
N LYS A 814 4.58 -35.18 -19.11
CA LYS A 814 5.99 -35.21 -19.51
C LYS A 814 6.29 -36.42 -20.40
N THR A 815 7.24 -36.28 -21.32
CA THR A 815 7.72 -37.36 -22.19
C THR A 815 8.36 -38.49 -21.37
N GLU A 816 9.05 -38.14 -20.28
CA GLU A 816 9.73 -39.08 -19.35
C GLU A 816 8.79 -39.72 -18.30
N GLY A 817 7.51 -39.36 -18.32
CA GLY A 817 6.52 -39.73 -17.31
C GLY A 817 6.30 -38.66 -16.23
N GLY A 818 5.09 -38.62 -15.67
CA GLY A 818 4.67 -37.58 -14.70
C GLY A 818 3.98 -36.37 -15.35
N ILE A 819 3.75 -35.34 -14.54
CA ILE A 819 3.06 -34.10 -14.94
C ILE A 819 4.04 -32.93 -14.86
N LEU A 820 4.07 -32.09 -15.89
CA LEU A 820 4.78 -30.81 -15.88
C LEU A 820 4.06 -29.88 -14.90
N THR A 821 4.72 -29.51 -13.81
CA THR A 821 4.10 -28.63 -12.81
C THR A 821 4.06 -27.19 -13.29
N VAL A 822 3.20 -26.37 -12.66
CA VAL A 822 3.16 -24.92 -12.93
C VAL A 822 4.53 -24.30 -12.64
N SER A 823 5.18 -24.61 -11.51
CA SER A 823 6.54 -24.10 -11.22
C SER A 823 7.56 -24.40 -12.32
N GLU A 824 7.58 -25.64 -12.83
CA GLU A 824 8.48 -26.05 -13.91
C GLU A 824 8.21 -25.26 -15.19
N PHE A 825 6.94 -25.13 -15.58
CA PHE A 825 6.54 -24.33 -16.73
C PHE A 825 6.98 -22.86 -16.60
N LEU A 826 6.72 -22.23 -15.45
CA LEU A 826 7.09 -20.82 -15.22
C LEU A 826 8.60 -20.57 -15.18
N ARG A 827 9.39 -21.59 -14.83
CA ARG A 827 10.85 -21.50 -14.93
C ARG A 827 11.28 -21.33 -16.39
N GLU A 828 10.67 -22.09 -17.31
CA GLU A 828 10.92 -21.96 -18.75
C GLU A 828 10.45 -20.61 -19.30
N VAL A 829 9.27 -20.12 -18.90
CA VAL A 829 8.80 -18.79 -19.32
C VAL A 829 9.80 -17.71 -18.89
N ARG A 830 10.22 -17.72 -17.61
CA ARG A 830 11.17 -16.73 -17.07
C ARG A 830 12.50 -16.73 -17.82
N LYS A 831 13.00 -17.92 -18.16
CA LYS A 831 14.22 -18.07 -18.95
C LYS A 831 14.09 -17.38 -20.32
N LEU A 832 13.00 -17.64 -21.05
CA LEU A 832 12.75 -17.05 -22.37
C LEU A 832 12.59 -15.52 -22.30
N VAL A 833 11.85 -15.02 -21.31
CA VAL A 833 11.64 -13.57 -21.12
C VAL A 833 12.96 -12.86 -20.80
N LEU A 834 13.83 -13.47 -20.00
CA LEU A 834 15.15 -12.89 -19.73
C LEU A 834 16.06 -12.91 -20.95
N GLN A 835 16.01 -13.96 -21.77
CA GLN A 835 16.74 -14.01 -23.03
C GLN A 835 16.30 -12.87 -23.96
N PHE A 836 14.99 -12.62 -24.03
CA PHE A 836 14.45 -11.44 -24.74
C PHE A 836 15.01 -10.13 -24.14
N CYS A 837 14.93 -9.94 -22.83
CA CYS A 837 15.45 -8.72 -22.16
C CYS A 837 16.94 -8.50 -22.43
N LEU A 838 17.73 -9.57 -22.47
CA LEU A 838 19.15 -9.51 -22.78
C LEU A 838 19.37 -9.07 -24.24
N GLY A 839 18.61 -9.62 -25.18
CA GLY A 839 18.64 -9.23 -26.59
C GLY A 839 18.32 -7.76 -26.83
N GLU A 840 17.45 -7.16 -26.00
CA GLU A 840 17.10 -5.73 -26.09
C GLU A 840 18.23 -4.78 -25.62
N LEU A 841 19.23 -5.30 -24.90
CA LEU A 841 20.36 -4.48 -24.46
C LEU A 841 21.20 -4.00 -25.65
N PRO A 842 21.74 -2.77 -25.57
CA PRO A 842 22.66 -2.28 -26.59
C PRO A 842 23.83 -3.25 -26.82
N GLY A 843 24.11 -3.57 -28.08
CA GLY A 843 25.12 -4.56 -28.48
C GLY A 843 24.59 -5.98 -28.72
N PHE A 844 23.42 -6.33 -28.16
CA PHE A 844 22.80 -7.64 -28.37
C PHE A 844 21.61 -7.60 -29.35
N ARG A 845 21.12 -6.41 -29.71
CA ARG A 845 19.98 -6.21 -30.62
C ARG A 845 20.16 -6.85 -32.00
N ASP A 846 21.39 -6.91 -32.50
CA ASP A 846 21.68 -7.53 -33.80
C ASP A 846 21.33 -9.03 -33.77
N PHE A 847 21.64 -9.74 -32.66
CA PHE A 847 21.26 -11.15 -32.45
C PHE A 847 19.76 -11.33 -32.21
N GLN A 848 19.14 -10.35 -31.58
CA GLN A 848 17.70 -10.32 -31.37
C GLN A 848 16.96 -10.29 -32.72
N LEU A 849 17.43 -9.49 -33.68
CA LEU A 849 16.88 -9.45 -35.03
C LEU A 849 17.12 -10.78 -35.78
N GLU A 850 18.33 -11.33 -35.74
CA GLU A 850 18.67 -12.63 -36.37
C GLU A 850 17.77 -13.77 -35.87
N THR A 851 17.41 -13.76 -34.58
CA THR A 851 16.65 -14.83 -33.94
C THR A 851 15.15 -14.54 -33.82
N GLN A 852 14.65 -13.50 -34.51
CA GLN A 852 13.25 -13.05 -34.44
C GLN A 852 12.77 -12.84 -33.00
N GLY A 853 13.64 -12.31 -32.14
CA GLY A 853 13.36 -12.01 -30.74
C GLY A 853 13.64 -13.14 -29.75
N ARG A 854 14.04 -14.33 -30.21
CA ARG A 854 14.21 -15.52 -29.34
C ARG A 854 15.48 -15.50 -28.50
N GLY A 855 16.52 -14.79 -28.93
CA GLY A 855 17.82 -14.75 -28.24
C GLY A 855 18.54 -16.11 -28.13
N GLU A 856 18.07 -17.14 -28.86
CA GLU A 856 18.53 -18.53 -28.75
C GLU A 856 19.96 -18.76 -29.31
N SER A 857 20.53 -17.80 -30.04
CA SER A 857 21.86 -17.92 -30.67
C SER A 857 23.04 -17.48 -29.79
N LEU A 858 22.77 -16.99 -28.57
CA LEU A 858 23.78 -16.41 -27.68
C LEU A 858 23.96 -17.26 -26.41
N GLU A 859 24.97 -18.12 -26.40
CA GLU A 859 25.43 -18.79 -25.18
C GLU A 859 26.23 -17.79 -24.33
N MET A 860 25.64 -17.31 -23.24
CA MET A 860 26.31 -16.44 -22.26
C MET A 860 26.14 -17.00 -20.86
N ASP A 861 27.17 -16.90 -20.03
CA ASP A 861 27.12 -17.47 -18.69
C ASP A 861 26.08 -16.74 -17.79
N PRO A 862 25.40 -17.47 -16.88
CA PRO A 862 24.39 -16.91 -15.97
C PRO A 862 24.80 -15.70 -15.13
N VAL A 863 26.08 -15.61 -14.77
CA VAL A 863 26.58 -14.55 -13.87
C VAL A 863 26.71 -13.25 -14.66
N THR A 864 27.21 -13.32 -15.89
CA THR A 864 27.23 -12.19 -16.83
C THR A 864 25.83 -11.74 -17.21
N GLN A 865 24.90 -12.67 -17.46
CA GLN A 865 23.49 -12.35 -17.73
C GLN A 865 22.88 -11.55 -16.59
N TYR A 866 23.01 -12.05 -15.36
CA TYR A 866 22.51 -11.36 -14.19
C TYR A 866 23.15 -9.98 -14.01
N TYR A 867 24.47 -9.87 -14.17
CA TYR A 867 25.18 -8.59 -14.02
C TYR A 867 24.63 -7.52 -14.98
N LEU A 868 24.49 -7.86 -16.27
CA LEU A 868 23.99 -6.94 -17.27
C LEU A 868 22.53 -6.57 -17.02
N LEU A 869 21.67 -7.53 -16.72
CA LEU A 869 20.25 -7.28 -16.46
C LEU A 869 20.05 -6.48 -15.17
N HIS A 870 20.76 -6.82 -14.09
CA HIS A 870 20.71 -6.05 -12.85
C HIS A 870 21.16 -4.62 -13.09
N ARG A 871 22.29 -4.44 -13.76
CA ARG A 871 22.78 -3.09 -14.06
C ARG A 871 21.77 -2.36 -14.93
N ALA A 872 21.25 -2.99 -15.98
CA ALA A 872 20.27 -2.39 -16.89
C ALA A 872 18.95 -1.99 -16.22
N TYR A 873 18.40 -2.77 -15.30
CA TYR A 873 17.09 -2.43 -14.73
C TYR A 873 17.15 -1.76 -13.36
N PHE A 874 18.25 -1.92 -12.63
CA PHE A 874 18.38 -1.44 -11.25
C PHE A 874 19.60 -0.53 -11.02
N GLY A 875 20.53 -0.47 -11.98
CA GLY A 875 21.78 0.29 -11.83
C GLY A 875 22.72 -0.31 -10.79
N LEU A 876 23.52 0.56 -10.17
CA LEU A 876 24.53 0.22 -9.16
C LEU A 876 24.09 0.58 -7.72
N GLU A 877 22.87 1.08 -7.56
CA GLU A 877 22.32 1.49 -6.26
C GLU A 877 21.65 0.31 -5.52
N PRO A 878 21.46 0.40 -4.19
CA PRO A 878 20.73 -0.62 -3.43
C PRO A 878 19.30 -0.82 -3.96
N THR A 879 18.98 -2.08 -4.21
CA THR A 879 17.74 -2.56 -4.86
C THR A 879 17.02 -3.56 -3.96
N PRO A 880 15.68 -3.57 -3.90
CA PRO A 880 14.93 -4.51 -3.07
C PRO A 880 15.24 -5.98 -3.37
N ALA A 881 15.46 -6.76 -2.31
CA ALA A 881 15.95 -8.13 -2.41
C ALA A 881 15.05 -9.04 -3.26
N GLY A 882 13.73 -8.87 -3.20
CA GLY A 882 12.79 -9.68 -3.99
C GLY A 882 13.00 -9.57 -5.50
N ALA A 883 13.32 -8.37 -6.01
CA ALA A 883 13.58 -8.17 -7.44
C ALA A 883 14.90 -8.85 -7.86
N CYS A 884 15.94 -8.71 -7.04
CA CYS A 884 17.23 -9.36 -7.26
C CYS A 884 17.11 -10.89 -7.22
N ILE A 885 16.36 -11.45 -6.26
CA ILE A 885 16.12 -12.90 -6.14
C ILE A 885 15.39 -13.42 -7.39
N LEU A 886 14.37 -12.70 -7.87
CA LEU A 886 13.63 -13.08 -9.06
C LEU A 886 14.54 -13.18 -10.29
N TYR A 887 15.38 -12.17 -10.53
CA TYR A 887 16.33 -12.17 -11.65
C TYR A 887 17.43 -13.22 -11.48
N ALA A 888 17.94 -13.42 -10.26
CA ALA A 888 18.96 -14.44 -9.99
C ALA A 888 18.43 -15.83 -10.32
N ASN A 889 17.26 -16.16 -9.78
CA ASN A 889 16.60 -17.45 -10.00
C ASN A 889 16.29 -17.69 -11.48
N ALA A 890 15.87 -16.64 -12.19
CA ALA A 890 15.57 -16.72 -13.63
C ALA A 890 16.83 -16.88 -14.49
N CYS A 891 17.99 -16.34 -14.07
CA CYS A 891 19.30 -16.67 -14.65
C CYS A 891 19.80 -18.07 -14.25
N GLY A 892 19.10 -18.81 -13.37
CA GLY A 892 19.52 -20.12 -12.89
C GLY A 892 20.59 -20.08 -11.78
N LYS A 893 20.68 -18.97 -11.04
CA LYS A 893 21.61 -18.77 -9.92
C LYS A 893 20.84 -18.42 -8.64
N LYS A 894 21.44 -18.66 -7.47
CA LYS A 894 20.93 -18.12 -6.21
C LYS A 894 21.59 -16.79 -5.91
N GLU A 895 20.88 -15.85 -5.29
CA GLU A 895 21.40 -14.56 -4.85
C GLU A 895 22.59 -14.73 -3.87
N THR A 896 22.52 -15.75 -3.02
CA THR A 896 23.61 -16.13 -2.11
C THR A 896 24.86 -16.59 -2.87
N GLU A 897 24.70 -17.31 -3.97
CA GLU A 897 25.82 -17.73 -4.83
C GLU A 897 26.47 -16.53 -5.50
N LEU A 898 25.66 -15.61 -6.06
CA LEU A 898 26.14 -14.38 -6.70
C LEU A 898 26.89 -13.45 -5.71
N LYS A 899 26.48 -13.45 -4.44
CA LYS A 899 27.14 -12.72 -3.36
C LYS A 899 28.45 -13.38 -2.91
N VAL A 900 28.38 -14.67 -2.52
CA VAL A 900 29.49 -15.35 -1.81
C VAL A 900 30.53 -15.91 -2.77
N VAL A 901 30.10 -16.56 -3.86
CA VAL A 901 31.00 -17.23 -4.81
C VAL A 901 31.50 -16.23 -5.84
N TRP A 902 30.57 -15.62 -6.56
CA TRP A 902 30.90 -14.77 -7.71
C TRP A 902 31.26 -13.35 -7.32
N ASN A 903 30.93 -12.93 -6.10
CA ASN A 903 31.26 -11.60 -5.62
C ASN A 903 30.83 -10.53 -6.63
N ILE A 904 29.57 -10.55 -7.04
CA ILE A 904 28.97 -9.51 -7.88
C ILE A 904 27.87 -8.73 -7.15
N LEU A 905 27.38 -9.25 -6.02
CA LEU A 905 26.37 -8.63 -5.16
C LEU A 905 26.90 -8.35 -3.75
N GLU A 906 26.41 -7.29 -3.15
CA GLU A 906 26.57 -6.94 -1.73
C GLU A 906 25.19 -6.78 -1.07
N GLN A 907 25.07 -7.07 0.23
CA GLN A 907 23.82 -6.94 0.98
C GLN A 907 23.83 -5.67 1.85
N GLY A 908 22.86 -4.78 1.65
CA GLY A 908 22.78 -3.44 2.27
C GLY A 908 23.73 -2.41 1.64
N GLY A 909 23.43 -1.11 1.75
CA GLY A 909 24.27 -0.07 1.12
C GLY A 909 24.24 1.31 1.80
N LYS A 910 25.43 1.77 2.21
CA LYS A 910 25.85 3.18 2.06
C LYS A 910 27.10 3.14 1.17
N LEU A 911 27.16 4.00 0.15
CA LEU A 911 28.38 4.25 -0.63
C LEU A 911 29.50 4.72 0.31
N LYS A 912 30.58 3.95 0.50
CA LYS A 912 31.83 4.50 1.03
C LYS A 912 32.40 5.42 -0.05
N LYS A 913 32.16 6.73 0.04
CA LYS A 913 32.82 7.73 -0.82
C LYS A 913 34.33 7.63 -0.63
N GLY A 914 35.05 7.20 -1.66
CA GLY A 914 36.50 7.15 -1.68
C GLY A 914 37.13 8.55 -1.74
N ARG A 915 38.05 8.81 -0.80
CA ARG A 915 39.20 9.71 -0.99
C ARG A 915 40.46 8.80 -0.98
N PRO A 916 41.55 9.13 -1.72
CA PRO A 916 42.74 8.28 -1.73
C PRO A 916 43.37 8.25 -0.34
N ARG A 917 43.88 7.08 0.06
CA ARG A 917 44.52 6.81 1.37
C ARG A 917 45.60 7.85 1.67
N LYS A 918 45.46 8.55 2.80
CA LYS A 918 46.58 9.07 3.60
C LYS A 918 46.58 8.29 4.90
N GLU A 919 47.78 7.91 5.32
CA GLU A 919 48.09 7.13 6.51
C GLU A 919 47.64 7.85 7.80
N ASP A 920 47.26 7.00 8.77
CA ASP A 920 47.13 7.18 10.21
C ASP A 920 46.30 8.35 10.77
N GLU A 921 45.13 8.01 11.34
CA GLU A 921 44.63 8.49 12.64
C GLU A 921 43.35 7.73 13.05
N GLU A 922 43.40 7.06 14.20
CA GLU A 922 42.28 6.40 14.87
C GLU A 922 41.21 7.42 15.31
N SER A 923 39.95 7.25 14.89
CA SER A 923 38.82 8.00 15.47
C SER A 923 37.48 7.26 15.38
N ASP A 924 36.70 7.47 16.44
CA ASP A 924 35.54 6.74 16.97
C ASP A 924 34.32 6.56 16.04
N ASP A 925 33.68 5.40 16.24
CA ASP A 925 32.42 4.96 15.63
C ASP A 925 31.21 5.82 16.09
N GLN A 926 30.60 6.54 15.15
CA GLN A 926 29.24 7.06 15.28
C GLN A 926 28.20 5.97 14.91
N PRO A 927 27.25 5.60 15.78
CA PRO A 927 26.17 4.69 15.40
C PRO A 927 25.06 5.46 14.66
N SER A 928 25.00 5.31 13.34
CA SER A 928 23.88 5.81 12.55
C SER A 928 22.62 4.96 12.78
N GLU A 929 21.54 5.60 13.22
CA GLU A 929 20.17 5.08 13.25
C GLU A 929 19.75 4.54 11.88
N THR A 930 19.54 3.21 11.80
CA THR A 930 18.65 2.43 10.90
C THR A 930 19.20 1.01 10.71
N THR A 931 19.37 0.25 11.81
CA THR A 931 19.78 -1.17 11.75
C THR A 931 18.62 -2.14 11.57
N GLU A 932 17.53 -1.71 10.92
CA GLU A 932 16.44 -2.60 10.48
C GLU A 932 16.54 -2.99 8.98
N GLY A 933 17.53 -2.46 8.26
CA GLY A 933 17.65 -2.63 6.80
C GLY A 933 18.59 -3.72 6.29
N LYS A 934 19.37 -4.40 7.14
CA LYS A 934 20.46 -5.29 6.67
C LYS A 934 19.99 -6.52 5.86
N GLY A 935 18.69 -6.84 5.83
CA GLY A 935 18.14 -8.01 5.15
C GLY A 935 17.39 -7.77 3.83
N ASN A 936 16.98 -6.53 3.51
CA ASN A 936 15.94 -6.29 2.50
C ASN A 936 16.41 -5.73 1.15
N GLU A 937 17.69 -5.44 0.98
CA GLU A 937 18.24 -4.87 -0.27
C GLU A 937 19.59 -5.49 -0.66
N TYR A 938 19.81 -5.62 -1.96
CA TYR A 938 21.09 -5.99 -2.57
C TYR A 938 21.59 -4.87 -3.48
N ARG A 939 22.91 -4.75 -3.61
CA ARG A 939 23.57 -3.79 -4.50
C ARG A 939 24.50 -4.54 -5.45
N LEU A 940 24.51 -4.15 -6.72
CA LEU A 940 25.48 -4.64 -7.68
C LEU A 940 26.83 -3.95 -7.45
N MET A 941 27.90 -4.73 -7.33
CA MET A 941 29.24 -4.18 -7.14
C MET A 941 29.82 -3.68 -8.47
N GLY A 942 30.30 -2.45 -8.47
CA GLY A 942 30.96 -1.85 -9.63
C GLY A 942 32.33 -2.48 -9.93
N TRP A 943 32.83 -2.29 -11.15
CA TRP A 943 34.06 -2.96 -11.60
C TRP A 943 35.30 -2.64 -10.73
N GLN A 944 35.44 -1.41 -10.22
CA GLN A 944 36.55 -0.97 -9.36
C GLN A 944 36.56 -1.67 -8.00
N GLU A 945 35.39 -1.87 -7.42
CA GLU A 945 35.23 -2.60 -6.15
C GLU A 945 35.63 -4.06 -6.36
N ARG A 946 35.27 -4.63 -7.52
CA ARG A 946 35.56 -6.01 -7.90
C ARG A 946 37.04 -6.23 -8.27
N SER A 947 37.68 -5.24 -8.91
CA SER A 947 39.07 -5.33 -9.37
C SER A 947 40.10 -5.37 -8.25
N SER A 948 39.71 -4.97 -7.03
CA SER A 948 40.57 -5.03 -5.83
C SER A 948 40.73 -6.44 -5.23
N LYS A 949 39.97 -7.43 -5.71
CA LYS A 949 39.95 -8.80 -5.15
C LYS A 949 40.95 -9.71 -5.86
N GLU A 950 41.72 -10.46 -5.07
CA GLU A 950 42.58 -11.54 -5.57
C GLU A 950 41.72 -12.63 -6.25
N GLY A 951 42.14 -13.09 -7.44
CA GLY A 951 41.46 -14.13 -8.20
C GLY A 951 40.29 -13.68 -9.12
N LEU A 952 40.15 -12.39 -9.43
CA LEU A 952 39.18 -11.93 -10.45
C LEU A 952 39.59 -12.41 -11.85
N GLY A 953 38.68 -13.10 -12.56
CA GLY A 953 38.94 -13.70 -13.87
C GLY A 953 39.47 -15.14 -13.81
N GLU A 954 39.68 -15.69 -12.62
CA GLU A 954 40.05 -17.09 -12.42
C GLU A 954 38.82 -17.99 -12.28
N SER A 955 38.97 -19.27 -12.59
CA SER A 955 37.90 -20.26 -12.43
C SER A 955 37.61 -20.51 -10.94
N LYS A 956 36.34 -20.59 -10.56
CA LYS A 956 35.91 -20.77 -9.16
C LYS A 956 35.02 -22.00 -9.04
N ALA A 957 35.23 -22.79 -7.98
CA ALA A 957 34.41 -23.97 -7.66
C ALA A 957 34.24 -24.96 -8.83
N GLY A 958 35.27 -25.14 -9.66
CA GLY A 958 35.24 -26.04 -10.82
C GLY A 958 34.43 -25.51 -12.02
N GLN A 959 33.96 -24.26 -12.00
CA GLN A 959 33.28 -23.60 -13.11
C GLN A 959 34.20 -22.56 -13.78
N PRO A 960 34.13 -22.39 -15.12
CA PRO A 960 34.90 -21.38 -15.83
C PRO A 960 34.54 -19.96 -15.37
N ALA A 961 35.50 -19.04 -15.44
CA ALA A 961 35.28 -17.65 -15.09
C ALA A 961 34.21 -16.98 -15.99
N PRO A 962 33.22 -16.28 -15.41
CA PRO A 962 32.23 -15.49 -16.16
C PRO A 962 32.86 -14.48 -17.10
N LEU A 963 32.20 -14.20 -18.23
CA LEU A 963 32.67 -13.19 -19.20
C LEU A 963 32.81 -11.80 -18.56
N ILE A 964 31.92 -11.42 -17.65
CA ILE A 964 32.03 -10.15 -16.93
C ILE A 964 33.27 -10.08 -16.02
N ASP A 965 33.65 -11.20 -15.39
CA ASP A 965 34.86 -11.28 -14.56
C ASP A 965 36.10 -11.13 -15.43
N LYS A 966 36.12 -11.81 -16.59
CA LYS A 966 37.18 -11.70 -17.59
C LYS A 966 37.32 -10.26 -18.09
N LEU A 967 36.21 -9.59 -18.44
CA LEU A 967 36.22 -8.19 -18.88
C LEU A 967 36.77 -7.27 -17.79
N HIS A 968 36.27 -7.35 -16.55
CA HIS A 968 36.75 -6.51 -15.46
C HIS A 968 38.22 -6.76 -15.12
N ARG A 969 38.71 -8.00 -15.30
CA ARG A 969 40.14 -8.31 -15.17
C ARG A 969 40.98 -7.65 -16.25
N LEU A 970 40.55 -7.70 -17.52
CA LEU A 970 41.23 -7.01 -18.62
C LEU A 970 41.23 -5.49 -18.42
N MET A 971 40.11 -4.91 -17.99
CA MET A 971 40.00 -3.49 -17.63
C MET A 971 40.97 -3.11 -16.51
N PHE A 972 41.10 -3.93 -15.47
CA PHE A 972 42.05 -3.71 -14.39
C PHE A 972 43.50 -3.76 -14.87
N LEU A 973 43.90 -4.79 -15.63
CA LEU A 973 45.26 -4.90 -16.17
C LEU A 973 45.60 -3.71 -17.08
N PHE A 974 44.64 -3.30 -17.91
CA PHE A 974 44.79 -2.14 -18.80
C PHE A 974 44.93 -0.83 -18.02
N GLN A 975 44.15 -0.62 -16.94
CA GLN A 975 44.28 0.54 -16.06
C GLN A 975 45.66 0.61 -15.38
N GLN A 976 46.28 -0.55 -15.11
CA GLN A 976 47.64 -0.64 -14.54
C GLN A 976 48.75 -0.52 -15.61
N ASN A 977 48.41 -0.16 -16.85
CA ASN A 977 49.33 -0.09 -18.00
C ASN A 977 50.04 -1.42 -18.34
N ARG A 978 49.43 -2.57 -18.00
CA ARG A 978 49.97 -3.92 -18.27
C ARG A 978 49.48 -4.48 -19.60
N THR A 979 49.73 -3.75 -20.68
CA THR A 979 49.13 -4.00 -22.00
C THR A 979 49.52 -5.34 -22.63
N SER A 980 50.76 -5.82 -22.41
CA SER A 980 51.19 -7.15 -22.88
C SER A 980 50.36 -8.27 -22.27
N GLU A 981 50.11 -8.19 -20.95
CA GLU A 981 49.32 -9.17 -20.23
C GLU A 981 47.83 -9.12 -20.59
N VAL A 982 47.31 -7.96 -20.96
CA VAL A 982 45.94 -7.82 -21.49
C VAL A 982 45.79 -8.68 -22.75
N GLN A 983 46.73 -8.59 -23.69
CA GLN A 983 46.69 -9.35 -24.94
C GLN A 983 46.89 -10.86 -24.69
N GLU A 984 47.91 -11.23 -23.89
CA GLU A 984 48.16 -12.62 -23.52
C GLU A 984 46.95 -13.28 -22.84
N THR A 985 46.31 -12.58 -21.89
CA THR A 985 45.15 -13.09 -21.17
C THR A 985 43.92 -13.17 -22.09
N PHE A 986 43.71 -12.17 -22.95
CA PHE A 986 42.62 -12.16 -23.93
C PHE A 986 42.71 -13.34 -24.91
N ASP A 987 43.91 -13.61 -25.42
CA ASP A 987 44.16 -14.73 -26.34
C ASP A 987 44.06 -16.08 -25.62
N ALA A 988 44.61 -16.20 -24.40
CA ALA A 988 44.53 -17.42 -23.59
C ALA A 988 43.09 -17.83 -23.25
N TRP A 989 42.18 -16.86 -23.10
CA TRP A 989 40.77 -17.12 -22.87
C TRP A 989 39.95 -17.31 -24.16
N GLY A 990 40.57 -17.17 -25.33
CA GLY A 990 39.90 -17.36 -26.62
C GLY A 990 38.81 -16.32 -26.93
N LEU A 991 38.88 -15.14 -26.31
CA LEU A 991 37.81 -14.13 -26.37
C LEU A 991 37.65 -13.46 -27.75
N SER A 992 38.63 -13.62 -28.64
CA SER A 992 38.54 -13.17 -30.04
C SER A 992 37.47 -13.90 -30.85
N ASN A 993 37.22 -15.17 -30.53
CA ASN A 993 36.23 -16.03 -31.18
C ASN A 993 34.91 -16.13 -30.39
N ASP A 994 34.85 -15.52 -29.22
CA ASP A 994 33.65 -15.51 -28.39
C ASP A 994 32.60 -14.53 -28.96
N ARG A 995 31.46 -15.07 -29.40
CA ARG A 995 30.40 -14.27 -30.04
C ARG A 995 29.77 -13.24 -29.08
N ALA A 996 29.81 -13.48 -27.77
CA ALA A 996 29.19 -12.62 -26.76
C ALA A 996 30.13 -11.52 -26.24
N PHE A 997 31.45 -11.65 -26.41
CA PHE A 997 32.40 -10.70 -25.84
C PHE A 997 32.35 -9.29 -26.48
N LYS A 998 32.21 -9.17 -27.81
CA LYS A 998 32.01 -7.86 -28.48
C LYS A 998 30.71 -7.17 -28.05
N PRO A 999 29.54 -7.85 -28.07
CA PRO A 999 28.29 -7.33 -27.50
C PRO A 999 28.42 -6.89 -26.04
N LEU A 1000 29.13 -7.67 -25.21
CA LEU A 1000 29.36 -7.36 -23.82
C LEU A 1000 30.11 -6.02 -23.65
N LEU A 1001 31.15 -5.76 -24.44
CA LEU A 1001 31.87 -4.49 -24.45
C LEU A 1001 30.93 -3.32 -24.76
N GLN A 1002 30.09 -3.46 -25.78
CA GLN A 1002 29.12 -2.43 -26.15
C GLN A 1002 28.09 -2.21 -25.03
N ALA A 1003 27.51 -3.28 -24.47
CA ALA A 1003 26.52 -3.19 -23.41
C ALA A 1003 27.07 -2.51 -22.14
N VAL A 1004 28.27 -2.91 -21.68
CA VAL A 1004 28.90 -2.30 -20.49
C VAL A 1004 29.22 -0.83 -20.72
N ARG A 1005 29.66 -0.46 -21.93
CA ARG A 1005 29.89 0.94 -22.31
C ARG A 1005 28.61 1.76 -22.24
N GLU A 1006 27.51 1.30 -22.84
CA GLU A 1006 26.24 2.03 -22.83
C GLU A 1006 25.64 2.15 -21.42
N LEU A 1007 25.74 1.08 -20.63
CA LEU A 1007 25.34 1.11 -19.22
C LEU A 1007 26.20 2.10 -18.44
N ALA A 1008 27.50 2.18 -18.70
CA ALA A 1008 28.37 3.18 -18.08
C ALA A 1008 27.98 4.63 -18.44
N VAL A 1009 27.61 4.91 -19.71
CA VAL A 1009 27.09 6.22 -20.13
C VAL A 1009 25.85 6.58 -19.33
N ARG A 1010 24.88 5.66 -19.28
CA ARG A 1010 23.61 5.87 -18.60
C ARG A 1010 23.79 6.07 -17.09
N ASP A 1011 24.67 5.28 -16.47
CA ASP A 1011 24.99 5.35 -15.04
C ASP A 1011 25.94 6.52 -14.72
N LYS A 1012 26.29 7.37 -15.70
CA LYS A 1012 27.21 8.51 -15.60
C LYS A 1012 28.63 8.12 -15.11
N GLN A 1013 29.08 6.91 -15.42
CA GLN A 1013 30.40 6.36 -15.11
C GLN A 1013 31.41 6.65 -16.23
N GLU A 1014 31.79 7.92 -16.37
CA GLU A 1014 32.65 8.39 -17.47
C GLU A 1014 34.03 7.70 -17.51
N SER A 1015 34.58 7.34 -16.33
CA SER A 1015 35.87 6.64 -16.24
C SER A 1015 35.80 5.22 -16.82
N GLU A 1016 34.72 4.49 -16.55
CA GLU A 1016 34.47 3.16 -17.07
C GLU A 1016 34.23 3.19 -18.57
N ARG A 1017 33.41 4.14 -19.05
CA ARG A 1017 33.13 4.34 -20.48
C ARG A 1017 34.41 4.47 -21.29
N ARG A 1018 35.30 5.41 -20.89
CA ARG A 1018 36.58 5.64 -21.58
C ARG A 1018 37.50 4.43 -21.54
N LEU A 1019 37.51 3.72 -20.41
CA LEU A 1019 38.34 2.53 -20.24
C LEU A 1019 37.91 1.39 -21.18
N VAL A 1020 36.61 1.16 -21.32
CA VAL A 1020 36.06 0.16 -22.24
C VAL A 1020 36.33 0.53 -23.71
N GLU A 1021 36.17 1.80 -24.09
CA GLU A 1021 36.47 2.30 -25.44
C GLU A 1021 37.96 2.13 -25.81
N ALA A 1022 38.85 2.48 -24.87
CA ALA A 1022 40.29 2.30 -25.03
C ALA A 1022 40.69 0.82 -25.10
N LEU A 1023 40.11 -0.03 -24.23
CA LEU A 1023 40.34 -1.47 -24.23
C LEU A 1023 39.88 -2.12 -25.54
N ALA A 1024 38.69 -1.77 -26.04
CA ALA A 1024 38.19 -2.27 -27.31
C ALA A 1024 39.10 -1.88 -28.50
N THR A 1025 39.68 -0.67 -28.46
CA THR A 1025 40.66 -0.23 -29.46
C THR A 1025 41.94 -1.05 -29.37
N GLN A 1026 42.47 -1.27 -28.16
CA GLN A 1026 43.66 -2.08 -27.92
C GLN A 1026 43.49 -3.53 -28.42
N LEU A 1027 42.31 -4.12 -28.17
CA LEU A 1027 41.97 -5.48 -28.57
C LEU A 1027 41.56 -5.60 -30.05
N ARG A 1028 41.62 -4.51 -30.83
CA ARG A 1028 41.16 -4.43 -32.23
C ARG A 1028 39.69 -4.87 -32.42
N MET A 1029 38.86 -4.59 -31.42
CA MET A 1029 37.43 -4.88 -31.40
C MET A 1029 36.57 -3.63 -31.62
N SER A 1030 37.17 -2.47 -31.96
CA SER A 1030 36.47 -1.20 -32.10
C SER A 1030 35.55 -1.08 -33.33
N ARG A 1031 35.44 -2.13 -34.16
CA ARG A 1031 34.60 -2.15 -35.36
C ARG A 1031 33.67 -3.35 -35.39
N LYS A 1032 32.48 -3.15 -35.95
CA LYS A 1032 31.49 -4.20 -36.25
C LYS A 1032 30.98 -4.08 -37.68
N MET A 1033 30.55 -5.21 -38.24
CA MET A 1033 29.89 -5.25 -39.53
C MET A 1033 28.38 -5.16 -39.31
N ILE A 1034 27.71 -4.25 -40.01
CA ILE A 1034 26.26 -4.18 -40.08
C ILE A 1034 25.82 -4.26 -41.54
N VAL A 1035 24.61 -4.76 -41.81
CA VAL A 1035 24.02 -4.71 -43.15
C VAL A 1035 22.99 -3.59 -43.16
N VAL A 1036 23.17 -2.64 -44.06
CA VAL A 1036 22.25 -1.50 -44.25
C VAL A 1036 21.81 -1.54 -45.71
N ALA A 1037 20.51 -1.70 -45.96
CA ALA A 1037 19.94 -1.80 -47.31
C ALA A 1037 20.64 -2.85 -48.21
N ASN A 1038 20.86 -4.07 -47.70
CA ASN A 1038 21.57 -5.17 -48.38
C ASN A 1038 23.08 -4.93 -48.68
N GLU A 1039 23.71 -3.89 -48.13
CA GLU A 1039 25.16 -3.69 -48.22
C GLU A 1039 25.84 -3.89 -46.86
N MET A 1040 26.93 -4.68 -46.83
CA MET A 1040 27.79 -4.82 -45.65
C MET A 1040 28.62 -3.55 -45.44
N LYS A 1041 28.39 -2.85 -44.31
CA LYS A 1041 29.15 -1.67 -43.91
C LYS A 1041 29.89 -1.93 -42.60
N GLU A 1042 31.17 -1.55 -42.57
CA GLU A 1042 31.97 -1.55 -41.36
C GLU A 1042 31.73 -0.24 -40.60
N VAL A 1043 31.24 -0.32 -39.37
CA VAL A 1043 30.97 0.82 -38.49
C VAL A 1043 31.72 0.68 -37.17
N SER A 1044 31.86 1.79 -36.45
CA SER A 1044 32.38 1.76 -35.08
C SER A 1044 31.50 0.86 -34.21
N LEU A 1045 32.11 0.10 -33.29
CA LEU A 1045 31.39 -0.73 -32.33
C LEU A 1045 30.41 0.10 -31.47
N PHE A 1046 30.74 1.36 -31.20
CA PHE A 1046 30.02 2.22 -30.26
C PHE A 1046 29.15 3.30 -30.93
N ASP A 1047 29.09 3.35 -32.26
CA ASP A 1047 28.19 4.30 -32.94
C ASP A 1047 26.73 3.80 -32.84
N ALA A 1048 25.81 4.72 -32.54
CA ALA A 1048 24.38 4.41 -32.55
C ALA A 1048 23.92 4.20 -34.00
N VAL A 1049 23.35 3.03 -34.29
CA VAL A 1049 22.67 2.80 -35.58
C VAL A 1049 21.40 3.65 -35.57
N ALA A 1050 21.38 4.72 -36.37
CA ALA A 1050 20.40 5.79 -36.26
C ALA A 1050 19.01 5.51 -36.87
N ASP A 1051 18.78 4.34 -37.48
CA ASP A 1051 17.47 3.97 -38.04
C ASP A 1051 17.27 2.45 -37.97
N ALA A 1052 16.55 1.98 -36.95
CA ALA A 1052 16.27 0.55 -36.75
C ALA A 1052 15.19 0.00 -37.71
N ASP A 1053 14.39 0.87 -38.34
CA ASP A 1053 13.26 0.46 -39.19
C ASP A 1053 13.66 0.06 -40.64
N GLN A 1054 14.94 0.16 -41.01
CA GLN A 1054 15.42 -0.18 -42.38
C GLN A 1054 16.43 -1.33 -42.43
N VAL A 1055 16.65 -2.04 -41.33
CA VAL A 1055 17.64 -3.12 -41.24
C VAL A 1055 16.94 -4.48 -41.34
N GLN A 1056 16.89 -5.06 -42.54
CA GLN A 1056 16.66 -6.50 -42.73
C GLN A 1056 18.00 -7.18 -43.01
N ILE A 1057 18.29 -8.29 -42.33
CA ILE A 1057 19.50 -9.08 -42.56
C ILE A 1057 19.16 -10.58 -42.50
N ASN A 1058 19.63 -11.31 -43.51
CA ASN A 1058 19.61 -12.77 -43.64
C ASN A 1058 20.54 -13.48 -42.66
#